data_AF-A0A2N1XHI8-F1
#
_entry.id   AF-A0A2N1XHI8-F1
#
_cell.length_a   1.000
_cell.length_b   1.000
_cell.length_c   1.000
_cell.angle_alpha   90.00
_cell.angle_beta   90.00
_cell.angle_gamma   90.00
#
_symmetry.space_group_name_H-M   'P 1'
#
loop_
_entity.id
_entity.type
_entity.pdbx_description
1 polymer ?
#
loop_
_entity_poly.entity_id
_entity_poly.type
_entity_poly.pdbx_seq_one_letter_code
_entity_poly.pdbx_strand_id
1 'polypeptide(L)'
;MHDDVVSDHGSESTQTRLYPGLKPGACPLQVVLLVPQHSPRWLADLAGLAHAGPSVVVSVVTIEGDFPAGPVPVLPLDMRLYLTLERLRHRNLGDRLTLVDLSALRNTHVQVADSSERVAGVVASLQPDVVLLVGPPSWQPKLAAVAQKGCWRIDGSVLDPRYAGLSLLWPVLAGTNTSLIDLVLTDANGATTLLGSSVGTTHPGSFRLQRDRAFAKLPAMLLRSLRQLAHGDLQLPDIKPARLMLMPVRRFKLGQGLRALLITLRHTVRWQIQKRRPEDLWLLLLRHGEQALDPANPHIEDCTALLAPRTDYWADPCVIKHDGRNLIFVEEYPLRTRKAVIVCIELLPDGHAERLGIALDQTCHLSYPQAFQWQGQWYLTVESGSARCVRLYRASDFPLRWQPVTDLISDRVSVDPTLHHHQGHWYLFVNISESGGSTSEELFLFVSDQLTGPYRPHPGNPIVSDVRRARPAGRLFEHRGRLIRPGQDCAASYGNAIVFSEVLELSPDRYREQPLARLDGSWSSTLDGCHTYSAVESLEVLDARGKVPAHMRQMPVSHASISQRASEREVPLVSVLMIAEGDVSWLRDAIENVLEQSFSDHEILIASNDPHAIELHLVTFVSGRPDHVRVIRTESHNRMHMYDAAMAQARGRYLAWYQSGYRWVKQHLEASLEWLERDAALGMVHAHVLALESSSELFGRSLAREHMPPRITDPYAALLLWSSHPVTAAVVARRSTTLAVGRFDDRFACLAHSERDYWLRIAAIADVGAISTGHVIPVAARERGDFNEDAVWGSRRMLVEKHIGTARGRALRQHALAALDADRAIGCAAHAGFWVSLSAFAQSLRRHPWRWRVWRDMLRWMLHMPKTNSDTSQ
;
A
#
# COMPACT_ATOMS: atom_id res chain seq x y z
N MET A 1 -13.98 4.50 22.42
CA MET A 1 -15.29 4.74 23.04
C MET A 1 -16.29 4.05 22.15
N HIS A 2 -17.01 3.10 22.74
CA HIS A 2 -18.07 2.34 22.10
C HIS A 2 -19.40 3.08 22.26
N ASP A 3 -20.30 2.73 21.36
CA ASP A 3 -21.76 2.95 21.35
C ASP A 3 -22.30 4.13 20.53
N ASP A 4 -23.44 3.79 19.92
CA ASP A 4 -24.39 4.58 19.12
C ASP A 4 -24.14 4.76 17.62
N VAL A 5 -24.49 3.73 16.83
CA VAL A 5 -25.30 3.91 15.60
C VAL A 5 -26.17 2.66 15.37
N VAL A 6 -27.42 2.70 15.83
CA VAL A 6 -28.53 2.02 15.13
C VAL A 6 -29.57 3.09 14.87
N SER A 7 -29.52 3.67 13.68
CA SER A 7 -30.67 4.30 13.06
C SER A 7 -30.75 3.85 11.62
N ASP A 8 -32.00 3.61 11.24
CA ASP A 8 -32.54 3.05 10.02
C ASP A 8 -32.09 3.81 8.77
N HIS A 9 -31.21 3.23 7.96
CA HIS A 9 -30.98 3.60 6.56
C HIS A 9 -30.54 2.37 5.76
N GLY A 10 -31.36 1.94 4.81
CA GLY A 10 -30.91 1.16 3.66
C GLY A 10 -29.95 1.98 2.80
N SER A 11 -28.70 2.10 3.21
CA SER A 11 -27.63 2.45 2.29
C SER A 11 -27.26 1.17 1.55
N GLU A 12 -27.50 1.14 0.24
CA GLU A 12 -26.88 0.14 -0.62
C GLU A 12 -25.37 0.23 -0.36
N SER A 13 -24.78 -0.86 0.16
CA SER A 13 -23.34 -0.94 0.38
C SER A 13 -22.60 -0.51 -0.89
N THR A 14 -21.76 0.51 -0.78
CA THR A 14 -20.91 1.01 -1.88
C THR A 14 -19.79 0.02 -2.23
N GLN A 15 -19.65 -1.07 -1.49
CA GLN A 15 -18.69 -2.12 -1.74
C GLN A 15 -19.12 -2.99 -2.92
N THR A 16 -18.25 -3.15 -3.92
CA THR A 16 -18.52 -4.01 -5.08
C THR A 16 -18.80 -5.45 -4.64
N ARG A 17 -19.85 -6.09 -5.16
CA ARG A 17 -20.19 -7.48 -4.82
C ARG A 17 -19.26 -8.45 -5.56
N LEU A 18 -18.78 -9.50 -4.88
CA LEU A 18 -17.93 -10.53 -5.51
C LEU A 18 -18.70 -11.59 -6.30
N TYR A 19 -20.00 -11.72 -6.03
CA TYR A 19 -20.86 -12.77 -6.58
C TYR A 19 -22.18 -12.16 -7.08
N PRO A 20 -22.79 -12.75 -8.12
CA PRO A 20 -24.14 -12.38 -8.51
C PRO A 20 -25.15 -12.53 -7.36
N GLY A 21 -26.24 -11.78 -7.45
CA GLY A 21 -27.38 -11.97 -6.56
C GLY A 21 -28.16 -13.26 -6.86
N LEU A 22 -29.21 -13.50 -6.07
CA LEU A 22 -30.18 -14.56 -6.37
C LEU A 22 -30.88 -14.31 -7.71
N LYS A 23 -31.18 -15.41 -8.42
CA LYS A 23 -32.06 -15.35 -9.60
C LYS A 23 -33.46 -14.88 -9.16
N PRO A 24 -34.20 -14.12 -9.98
CA PRO A 24 -35.56 -13.72 -9.66
C PRO A 24 -36.43 -14.92 -9.26
N GLY A 25 -37.10 -14.85 -8.10
CA GLY A 25 -37.93 -15.93 -7.57
C GLY A 25 -37.21 -17.01 -6.76
N ALA A 26 -35.87 -16.98 -6.66
CA ALA A 26 -35.13 -17.89 -5.79
C ALA A 26 -35.12 -17.37 -4.33
N CYS A 27 -35.34 -18.27 -3.37
CA CYS A 27 -35.20 -17.97 -1.95
C CYS A 27 -33.75 -18.14 -1.49
N PRO A 28 -33.26 -17.34 -0.52
CA PRO A 28 -31.97 -17.56 0.11
C PRO A 28 -31.92 -18.92 0.81
N LEU A 29 -30.79 -19.62 0.70
CA LEU A 29 -30.55 -20.87 1.42
C LEU A 29 -30.47 -20.59 2.92
N GLN A 30 -31.35 -21.20 3.71
CA GLN A 30 -31.37 -21.08 5.17
C GLN A 30 -30.39 -22.08 5.78
N VAL A 31 -29.33 -21.57 6.39
CA VAL A 31 -28.28 -22.38 7.02
C VAL A 31 -28.29 -22.12 8.52
N VAL A 32 -28.50 -23.17 9.31
CA VAL A 32 -28.38 -23.08 10.77
C VAL A 32 -27.00 -23.58 11.18
N LEU A 33 -26.21 -22.68 11.78
CA LEU A 33 -24.92 -22.99 12.39
C LEU A 33 -25.12 -23.29 13.88
N LEU A 34 -25.19 -24.57 14.22
CA LEU A 34 -25.39 -25.07 15.58
C LEU A 34 -24.05 -25.42 16.23
N VAL A 35 -23.60 -24.60 17.19
CA VAL A 35 -22.21 -24.62 17.70
C VAL A 35 -22.12 -24.36 19.21
N PRO A 36 -21.07 -24.81 19.92
CA PRO A 36 -20.79 -24.35 21.28
C PRO A 36 -20.63 -22.83 21.35
N GLN A 37 -20.93 -22.21 22.50
CA GLN A 37 -20.72 -20.77 22.72
C GLN A 37 -19.31 -20.31 22.32
N HIS A 38 -18.30 -21.08 22.72
CA HIS A 38 -16.91 -20.84 22.36
C HIS A 38 -16.50 -21.78 21.24
N SER A 39 -16.40 -21.27 20.01
CA SER A 39 -16.00 -22.07 18.85
C SER A 39 -14.89 -21.39 18.03
N PRO A 40 -14.19 -22.13 17.15
CA PRO A 40 -13.11 -21.58 16.33
C PRO A 40 -13.52 -20.33 15.55
N ARG A 41 -12.63 -19.33 15.52
CA ARG A 41 -12.82 -18.04 14.84
C ARG A 41 -13.30 -18.16 13.39
N TRP A 42 -12.83 -19.15 12.63
CA TRP A 42 -13.26 -19.31 11.23
C TRP A 42 -14.77 -19.53 11.07
N LEU A 43 -15.47 -20.08 12.08
CA LEU A 43 -16.92 -20.20 12.07
C LEU A 43 -17.62 -18.85 12.28
N ALA A 44 -17.06 -17.99 13.12
CA ALA A 44 -17.53 -16.61 13.26
C ALA A 44 -17.28 -15.82 11.96
N ASP A 45 -16.14 -16.04 11.29
CA ASP A 45 -15.84 -15.42 10.01
C ASP A 45 -16.80 -15.89 8.89
N LEU A 46 -17.23 -17.15 8.91
CA LEU A 46 -18.27 -17.67 8.00
C LEU A 46 -19.59 -16.94 8.20
N ALA A 47 -20.05 -16.80 9.45
CA ALA A 47 -21.28 -16.08 9.77
C ALA A 47 -21.19 -14.60 9.35
N GLY A 48 -20.05 -13.95 9.62
CA GLY A 48 -19.79 -12.57 9.20
C GLY A 48 -19.80 -12.37 7.69
N LEU A 49 -19.18 -13.29 6.93
CA LEU A 49 -19.18 -13.24 5.46
C LEU A 49 -20.57 -13.49 4.85
N ALA A 50 -21.36 -14.40 5.44
CA ALA A 50 -22.70 -14.69 4.97
C ALA A 50 -23.64 -13.49 5.15
N HIS A 51 -23.54 -12.76 6.27
CA HIS A 51 -24.35 -11.58 6.54
C HIS A 51 -24.20 -10.48 5.46
N ALA A 52 -23.06 -10.43 4.77
CA ALA A 52 -22.81 -9.47 3.69
C ALA A 52 -23.47 -9.83 2.34
N GLY A 53 -24.08 -11.01 2.20
CA GLY A 53 -24.60 -11.52 0.91
C GLY A 53 -26.07 -11.95 0.95
N PRO A 54 -26.83 -11.79 -0.16
CA PRO A 54 -28.27 -12.09 -0.17
C PRO A 54 -28.62 -13.57 -0.41
N SER A 55 -27.68 -14.40 -0.88
CA SER A 55 -27.99 -15.76 -1.35
C SER A 55 -27.99 -16.85 -0.28
N VAL A 56 -27.34 -16.62 0.86
CA VAL A 56 -27.21 -17.59 1.95
C VAL A 56 -27.41 -16.84 3.26
N VAL A 57 -28.38 -17.27 4.05
CA VAL A 57 -28.64 -16.72 5.38
C VAL A 57 -28.10 -17.71 6.41
N VAL A 58 -27.16 -17.27 7.25
CA VAL A 58 -26.62 -18.09 8.33
C VAL A 58 -27.20 -17.62 9.66
N SER A 59 -28.01 -18.47 10.28
CA SER A 59 -28.53 -18.29 11.64
C SER A 59 -27.65 -19.05 12.62
N VAL A 60 -27.09 -18.37 13.61
CA VAL A 60 -26.21 -18.97 14.62
C VAL A 60 -27.02 -19.39 15.83
N VAL A 61 -26.91 -20.67 16.22
CA VAL A 61 -27.55 -21.24 17.41
C VAL A 61 -26.46 -21.78 18.32
N THR A 62 -26.33 -21.23 19.52
CA THR A 62 -25.32 -21.65 20.49
C THR A 62 -25.87 -22.73 21.43
N ILE A 63 -25.05 -23.74 21.74
CA ILE A 63 -25.35 -24.79 22.72
C ILE A 63 -24.38 -24.76 23.90
N GLU A 64 -24.89 -25.09 25.09
CA GLU A 64 -24.05 -25.27 26.29
C GLU A 64 -23.38 -26.65 26.29
N GLY A 65 -22.13 -26.69 26.73
CA GLY A 65 -21.32 -27.90 26.83
C GLY A 65 -20.06 -27.86 25.97
N ASP A 66 -19.07 -28.65 26.37
CA ASP A 66 -17.87 -28.91 25.58
C ASP A 66 -18.08 -30.20 24.77
N PHE A 67 -18.12 -30.06 23.45
CA PHE A 67 -18.30 -31.17 22.52
C PHE A 67 -16.98 -31.43 21.82
N PRO A 68 -16.07 -32.20 22.43
CA PRO A 68 -14.78 -32.47 21.83
C PRO A 68 -15.00 -33.13 20.47
N ALA A 69 -14.20 -32.71 19.49
CA ALA A 69 -14.15 -33.40 18.20
C ALA A 69 -13.94 -34.90 18.45
N GLY A 70 -14.59 -35.73 17.63
CA GLY A 70 -14.62 -37.19 17.80
C GLY A 70 -13.24 -37.87 17.86
N PRO A 71 -13.19 -39.21 17.83
CA PRO A 71 -11.97 -39.96 18.08
C PRO A 71 -10.80 -39.48 17.22
N VAL A 72 -9.73 -39.24 17.94
CA VAL A 72 -8.52 -38.55 17.55
C VAL A 72 -7.55 -39.45 16.79
N PRO A 73 -6.89 -38.90 15.76
CA PRO A 73 -5.58 -39.31 15.29
C PRO A 73 -4.63 -39.93 16.31
N VAL A 74 -4.40 -41.25 16.42
CA VAL A 74 -3.24 -41.70 17.22
C VAL A 74 -1.98 -41.33 16.46
N LEU A 75 -1.37 -40.19 16.84
CA LEU A 75 -0.16 -39.67 16.23
C LEU A 75 1.09 -40.34 16.84
N PRO A 76 2.09 -40.68 16.01
CA PRO A 76 3.41 -41.09 16.48
C PRO A 76 4.01 -40.10 17.50
N LEU A 77 4.85 -40.60 18.42
CA LEU A 77 5.43 -39.79 19.51
C LEU A 77 6.21 -38.57 18.98
N ASP A 78 7.03 -38.78 17.96
CA ASP A 78 7.83 -37.73 17.33
C ASP A 78 6.96 -36.65 16.68
N MET A 79 5.81 -37.02 16.10
CA MET A 79 4.84 -36.07 15.55
C MET A 79 4.18 -35.24 16.65
N ARG A 80 3.79 -35.87 17.77
CA ARG A 80 3.25 -35.16 18.94
C ARG A 80 4.26 -34.17 19.51
N LEU A 81 5.54 -34.55 19.56
CA LEU A 81 6.62 -33.67 19.99
C LEU A 81 6.78 -32.47 19.05
N TYR A 82 6.84 -32.70 17.73
CA TYR A 82 6.91 -31.63 16.73
C TYR A 82 5.77 -30.61 16.86
N LEU A 83 4.52 -31.08 16.91
CA LEU A 83 3.35 -30.20 17.04
C LEU A 83 3.34 -29.44 18.37
N THR A 84 3.90 -30.03 19.42
CA THR A 84 4.05 -29.35 20.72
C THR A 84 5.09 -28.25 20.64
N LEU A 85 6.25 -28.51 20.02
CA LEU A 85 7.28 -27.49 19.79
C LEU A 85 6.78 -26.33 18.91
N GLU A 86 6.02 -26.61 17.85
CA GLU A 86 5.40 -25.55 17.02
C GLU A 86 4.43 -24.68 17.83
N ARG A 87 3.62 -25.28 18.71
CA ARG A 87 2.72 -24.54 19.62
C ARG A 87 3.50 -23.62 20.57
N LEU A 88 4.65 -24.07 21.06
CA LEU A 88 5.53 -23.27 21.93
C LEU A 88 6.20 -22.11 21.16
N ARG A 89 6.71 -22.37 19.96
CA ARG A 89 7.45 -21.39 19.16
C ARG A 89 6.57 -20.23 18.69
N HIS A 90 5.29 -20.49 18.43
CA HIS A 90 4.36 -19.53 17.84
C HIS A 90 3.20 -19.18 18.77
N ARG A 91 3.39 -19.21 20.11
CA ARG A 91 2.30 -18.99 21.11
C ARG A 91 1.47 -17.72 20.86
N ASN A 92 2.10 -16.65 20.37
CA ASN A 92 1.46 -15.35 20.13
C ASN A 92 0.78 -15.22 18.76
N LEU A 93 0.79 -16.25 17.93
CA LEU A 93 0.07 -16.25 16.64
C LEU A 93 -1.43 -16.43 16.93
N GLY A 94 -2.23 -15.39 16.72
CA GLY A 94 -3.70 -15.49 16.76
C GLY A 94 -4.20 -16.21 15.52
N ASP A 95 -4.38 -17.53 15.60
CA ASP A 95 -4.82 -18.35 14.47
C ASP A 95 -6.35 -18.49 14.40
N ARG A 96 -6.87 -18.85 13.22
CA ARG A 96 -8.31 -19.05 12.95
C ARG A 96 -8.97 -20.20 13.73
N LEU A 97 -8.18 -20.94 14.52
CA LEU A 97 -8.64 -21.96 15.45
C LEU A 97 -8.77 -21.46 16.88
N THR A 98 -8.35 -20.23 17.16
CA THR A 98 -8.59 -19.56 18.45
C THR A 98 -10.09 -19.51 18.70
N LEU A 99 -10.51 -19.94 19.90
CA LEU A 99 -11.91 -19.91 20.29
C LEU A 99 -12.35 -18.47 20.52
N VAL A 100 -13.49 -18.12 19.94
CA VAL A 100 -14.16 -16.83 20.11
C VAL A 100 -15.58 -17.07 20.62
N ASP A 101 -16.14 -16.11 21.33
CA ASP A 101 -17.53 -16.17 21.77
C ASP A 101 -18.47 -15.81 20.61
N LEU A 102 -19.23 -16.79 20.12
CA LEU A 102 -20.21 -16.57 19.05
C LEU A 102 -21.55 -16.03 19.56
N SER A 103 -21.80 -16.05 20.87
CA SER A 103 -23.03 -15.46 21.44
C SER A 103 -23.08 -13.95 21.29
N ALA A 104 -21.93 -13.30 21.14
CA ALA A 104 -21.80 -11.87 20.89
C ALA A 104 -22.19 -11.46 19.45
N LEU A 105 -22.38 -12.41 18.52
CA LEU A 105 -22.89 -12.12 17.19
C LEU A 105 -24.40 -11.78 17.27
N ARG A 106 -24.85 -10.72 16.58
CA ARG A 106 -26.28 -10.36 16.54
C ARG A 106 -27.07 -11.50 15.86
N ASN A 107 -28.27 -11.80 16.40
CA ASN A 107 -29.18 -12.91 16.05
C ASN A 107 -28.93 -14.25 16.73
N THR A 108 -28.33 -14.25 17.93
CA THR A 108 -28.07 -15.48 18.69
C THR A 108 -29.12 -15.69 19.79
N HIS A 109 -29.82 -16.82 19.74
CA HIS A 109 -30.58 -17.36 20.85
C HIS A 109 -30.36 -18.88 20.88
N VAL A 110 -30.22 -19.47 22.07
CA VAL A 110 -30.95 -20.67 22.51
C VAL A 110 -30.67 -20.95 23.99
N GLN A 111 -31.74 -21.33 24.70
CA GLN A 111 -31.80 -21.75 26.10
C GLN A 111 -31.12 -23.10 26.34
N VAL A 112 -30.59 -23.26 27.57
CA VAL A 112 -30.11 -24.51 28.16
C VAL A 112 -31.14 -25.64 28.01
N ALA A 113 -30.78 -26.73 27.35
CA ALA A 113 -31.65 -27.89 27.19
C ALA A 113 -30.88 -29.21 27.22
N ASP A 114 -31.28 -30.08 28.16
CA ASP A 114 -30.69 -31.40 28.42
C ASP A 114 -31.14 -32.51 27.43
N SER A 115 -31.93 -32.18 26.38
CA SER A 115 -32.43 -33.18 25.42
C SER A 115 -32.38 -32.73 23.96
N SER A 116 -32.05 -33.68 23.09
CA SER A 116 -32.01 -33.50 21.63
C SER A 116 -33.34 -33.04 21.00
N GLU A 117 -34.49 -33.24 21.67
CA GLU A 117 -35.79 -32.78 21.15
C GLU A 117 -35.93 -31.26 21.17
N ARG A 118 -35.51 -30.60 22.25
CA ARG A 118 -35.64 -29.13 22.35
C ARG A 118 -34.77 -28.43 21.31
N VAL A 119 -33.54 -28.90 21.14
CA VAL A 119 -32.62 -28.38 20.11
C VAL A 119 -33.20 -28.59 18.71
N ALA A 120 -33.73 -29.78 18.42
CA ALA A 120 -34.39 -30.04 17.14
C ALA A 120 -35.62 -29.13 16.92
N GLY A 121 -36.39 -28.83 17.96
CA GLY A 121 -37.54 -27.93 17.90
C GLY A 121 -37.16 -26.49 17.53
N VAL A 122 -36.10 -25.95 18.14
CA VAL A 122 -35.62 -24.59 17.79
C VAL A 122 -35.00 -24.57 16.40
N VAL A 123 -34.21 -25.59 16.04
CA VAL A 123 -33.66 -25.68 14.69
C VAL A 123 -34.79 -25.77 13.65
N ALA A 124 -35.86 -26.53 13.92
CA ALA A 124 -37.00 -26.65 13.02
C ALA A 124 -37.78 -25.33 12.85
N SER A 125 -37.89 -24.49 13.89
CA SER A 125 -38.60 -23.20 13.79
C SER A 125 -37.89 -22.19 12.87
N LEU A 126 -36.59 -22.38 12.62
CA LEU A 126 -35.80 -21.60 11.67
C LEU A 126 -35.92 -22.08 10.22
N GLN A 127 -36.66 -23.17 9.97
CA GLN A 127 -36.90 -23.75 8.64
C GLN A 127 -35.60 -23.96 7.82
N PRO A 128 -34.61 -24.70 8.34
CA PRO A 128 -33.31 -24.82 7.69
C PRO A 128 -33.36 -25.66 6.42
N ASP A 129 -32.60 -25.22 5.41
CA ASP A 129 -32.22 -26.08 4.30
C ASP A 129 -31.03 -26.97 4.70
N VAL A 130 -30.04 -26.40 5.39
CA VAL A 130 -28.82 -27.08 5.83
C VAL A 130 -28.56 -26.80 7.31
N VAL A 131 -28.17 -27.83 8.07
CA VAL A 131 -27.68 -27.66 9.45
C VAL A 131 -26.19 -27.97 9.50
N LEU A 132 -25.37 -27.02 9.92
CA LEU A 132 -23.96 -27.20 10.24
C LEU A 132 -23.83 -27.49 11.74
N LEU A 133 -23.40 -28.70 12.10
CA LEU A 133 -23.42 -29.18 13.49
C LEU A 133 -22.00 -29.33 14.07
N VAL A 134 -21.73 -28.62 15.15
CA VAL A 134 -20.64 -28.92 16.11
C VAL A 134 -21.28 -29.42 17.40
N GLY A 135 -21.42 -30.73 17.53
CA GLY A 135 -22.12 -31.34 18.67
C GLY A 135 -22.13 -32.88 18.62
N PRO A 136 -22.90 -33.52 19.51
CA PRO A 136 -22.90 -34.98 19.64
C PRO A 136 -23.33 -35.70 18.35
N PRO A 137 -22.62 -36.77 17.93
CA PRO A 137 -23.01 -37.58 16.77
C PRO A 137 -24.46 -38.10 16.80
N SER A 138 -24.99 -38.35 18.00
CA SER A 138 -26.34 -38.86 18.21
C SER A 138 -27.44 -37.88 17.81
N TRP A 139 -27.14 -36.58 17.70
CA TRP A 139 -28.14 -35.56 17.32
C TRP A 139 -28.33 -35.47 15.80
N GLN A 140 -27.34 -35.92 15.04
CA GLN A 140 -27.28 -35.74 13.60
C GLN A 140 -28.47 -36.35 12.84
N PRO A 141 -28.95 -37.58 13.13
CA PRO A 141 -30.13 -38.13 12.44
C PRO A 141 -31.41 -37.31 12.67
N LYS A 142 -31.61 -36.81 13.90
CA LYS A 142 -32.78 -35.99 14.25
C LYS A 142 -32.74 -34.63 13.54
N LEU A 143 -31.57 -33.98 13.51
CA LEU A 143 -31.39 -32.70 12.82
C LEU A 143 -31.46 -32.83 11.29
N ALA A 144 -31.02 -33.96 10.74
CA ALA A 144 -31.15 -34.24 9.31
C ALA A 144 -32.61 -34.42 8.87
N ALA A 145 -33.52 -34.77 9.78
CA ALA A 145 -34.94 -34.92 9.48
C ALA A 145 -35.68 -33.57 9.34
N VAL A 146 -35.17 -32.50 9.94
CA VAL A 146 -35.77 -31.16 9.89
C VAL A 146 -35.10 -30.23 8.87
N ALA A 147 -34.07 -30.70 8.17
CA ALA A 147 -33.32 -29.94 7.18
C ALA A 147 -33.42 -30.59 5.79
N GLN A 148 -33.93 -29.84 4.80
CA GLN A 148 -34.21 -30.38 3.46
C GLN A 148 -32.98 -31.06 2.83
N LYS A 149 -31.83 -30.38 2.90
CA LYS A 149 -30.54 -30.80 2.34
C LYS A 149 -29.61 -31.44 3.39
N GLY A 150 -30.16 -31.80 4.56
CA GLY A 150 -29.51 -32.62 5.58
C GLY A 150 -28.68 -31.85 6.63
N CYS A 151 -28.11 -32.62 7.56
CA CYS A 151 -27.26 -32.11 8.65
C CYS A 151 -25.80 -32.53 8.43
N TRP A 152 -24.92 -31.55 8.25
CA TRP A 152 -23.48 -31.73 8.05
C TRP A 152 -22.75 -31.55 9.38
N ARG A 153 -22.23 -32.64 9.93
CA ARG A 153 -21.42 -32.56 11.14
C ARG A 153 -20.02 -32.10 10.79
N ILE A 154 -19.55 -31.04 11.43
CA ILE A 154 -18.21 -30.50 11.22
C ILE A 154 -17.18 -31.40 11.93
N ASP A 155 -16.17 -31.84 11.20
CA ASP A 155 -15.18 -32.81 11.66
C ASP A 155 -14.00 -32.17 12.43
N GLY A 156 -13.31 -32.99 13.25
CA GLY A 156 -12.12 -32.56 13.99
C GLY A 156 -10.98 -32.04 13.11
N SER A 157 -10.92 -32.45 11.84
CA SER A 157 -9.96 -31.94 10.84
C SER A 157 -10.08 -30.44 10.53
N VAL A 158 -11.17 -29.79 10.95
CA VAL A 158 -11.36 -28.33 10.85
C VAL A 158 -11.71 -27.66 12.18
N LEU A 159 -11.79 -28.42 13.29
CA LEU A 159 -12.16 -27.91 14.61
C LEU A 159 -11.05 -28.05 15.66
N ASP A 160 -10.44 -29.23 15.78
CA ASP A 160 -9.57 -29.53 16.92
C ASP A 160 -8.15 -29.00 16.68
N PRO A 161 -7.61 -28.09 17.52
CA PRO A 161 -6.26 -27.54 17.35
C PRO A 161 -5.13 -28.57 17.25
N ARG A 162 -5.36 -29.82 17.68
CA ARG A 162 -4.40 -30.94 17.61
C ARG A 162 -4.44 -31.71 16.29
N TYR A 163 -5.59 -31.75 15.59
CA TYR A 163 -5.79 -32.52 14.35
C TYR A 163 -6.11 -31.67 13.13
N ALA A 164 -6.56 -30.44 13.36
CA ALA A 164 -7.00 -29.55 12.31
C ALA A 164 -5.87 -29.27 11.33
N GLY A 165 -6.16 -29.45 10.03
CA GLY A 165 -5.22 -29.19 8.95
C GLY A 165 -4.04 -30.15 8.84
N LEU A 166 -4.04 -31.32 9.50
CA LEU A 166 -2.93 -32.29 9.40
C LEU A 166 -2.62 -32.74 7.94
N SER A 167 -3.60 -32.66 7.04
CA SER A 167 -3.41 -32.86 5.59
C SER A 167 -2.37 -31.95 4.98
N LEU A 168 -2.26 -30.73 5.50
CA LEU A 168 -1.34 -29.71 5.01
C LEU A 168 0.12 -30.04 5.36
N LEU A 169 0.37 -30.96 6.29
CA LEU A 169 1.74 -31.36 6.62
C LEU A 169 2.37 -32.27 5.54
N TRP A 170 1.55 -32.97 4.74
CA TRP A 170 2.06 -33.82 3.67
C TRP A 170 2.83 -33.06 2.58
N PRO A 171 2.32 -31.94 2.06
CA PRO A 171 3.09 -31.04 1.20
C PRO A 171 4.46 -30.64 1.77
N VAL A 172 4.53 -30.32 3.07
CA VAL A 172 5.79 -29.97 3.74
C VAL A 172 6.75 -31.15 3.75
N LEU A 173 6.28 -32.34 4.11
CA LEU A 173 7.09 -33.55 4.13
C LEU A 173 7.57 -33.96 2.74
N ALA A 174 6.74 -33.75 1.72
CA ALA A 174 7.05 -33.99 0.32
C ALA A 174 8.01 -32.94 -0.27
N GLY A 175 8.12 -31.76 0.35
CA GLY A 175 8.93 -30.65 -0.16
C GLY A 175 8.30 -29.92 -1.34
N THR A 176 6.97 -29.96 -1.46
CA THR A 176 6.23 -29.28 -2.54
C THR A 176 5.93 -27.83 -2.17
N ASN A 177 5.99 -26.92 -3.14
CA ASN A 177 5.70 -25.49 -2.93
C ASN A 177 4.20 -25.17 -2.82
N THR A 178 3.33 -26.12 -3.16
CA THR A 178 1.87 -25.96 -3.13
C THR A 178 1.19 -26.91 -2.17
N SER A 179 0.12 -26.45 -1.55
CA SER A 179 -0.77 -27.23 -0.69
C SER A 179 -2.18 -27.21 -1.27
N LEU A 180 -2.72 -28.39 -1.55
CA LEU A 180 -4.12 -28.56 -1.95
C LEU A 180 -5.01 -28.53 -0.71
N ILE A 181 -6.04 -27.69 -0.76
CA ILE A 181 -7.04 -27.51 0.28
C ILE A 181 -8.37 -27.93 -0.32
N ASP A 182 -8.77 -29.16 -0.04
CA ASP A 182 -10.03 -29.74 -0.50
C ASP A 182 -11.00 -29.83 0.67
N LEU A 183 -12.12 -29.10 0.56
CA LEU A 183 -13.25 -29.20 1.48
C LEU A 183 -14.23 -30.23 0.93
N VAL A 184 -14.54 -31.25 1.70
CA VAL A 184 -15.36 -32.39 1.26
C VAL A 184 -16.49 -32.70 2.23
N LEU A 185 -17.58 -33.26 1.70
CA LEU A 185 -18.58 -33.99 2.48
C LEU A 185 -18.31 -35.48 2.37
N THR A 186 -18.31 -36.17 3.50
CA THR A 186 -18.15 -37.63 3.55
C THR A 186 -19.40 -38.29 4.11
N ASP A 187 -19.88 -39.34 3.47
CA ASP A 187 -21.01 -40.12 3.96
C ASP A 187 -20.62 -41.07 5.12
N ALA A 188 -21.57 -41.91 5.56
CA ALA A 188 -21.33 -42.92 6.57
C ALA A 188 -20.40 -44.07 6.09
N ASN A 189 -20.36 -44.33 4.79
CA ASN A 189 -19.56 -45.39 4.15
C ASN A 189 -18.13 -44.94 3.80
N GLY A 190 -17.83 -43.65 3.93
CA GLY A 190 -16.53 -43.05 3.57
C GLY A 190 -16.46 -42.50 2.15
N ALA A 191 -17.54 -42.49 1.38
CA ALA A 191 -17.59 -41.85 0.06
C ALA A 191 -17.53 -40.33 0.20
N THR A 192 -16.67 -39.69 -0.58
CA THR A 192 -16.40 -38.25 -0.51
C THR A 192 -17.01 -37.50 -1.70
N THR A 193 -17.64 -36.36 -1.42
CA THR A 193 -18.10 -35.38 -2.41
C THR A 193 -17.31 -34.09 -2.21
N LEU A 194 -16.65 -33.60 -3.27
CA LEU A 194 -15.89 -32.35 -3.23
C LEU A 194 -16.85 -31.16 -3.20
N LEU A 195 -16.73 -30.29 -2.19
CA LEU A 195 -17.47 -29.03 -2.12
C LEU A 195 -16.68 -27.90 -2.78
N GLY A 196 -15.37 -27.83 -2.52
CA GLY A 196 -14.50 -26.82 -3.10
C GLY A 196 -13.03 -27.17 -2.94
N SER A 197 -12.23 -26.70 -3.89
CA SER A 197 -10.78 -26.90 -3.95
C SER A 197 -10.06 -25.56 -4.09
N SER A 198 -8.93 -25.42 -3.40
CA SER A 198 -8.02 -24.28 -3.56
C SER A 198 -6.58 -24.76 -3.44
N VAL A 199 -5.69 -24.23 -4.29
CA VAL A 199 -4.24 -24.49 -4.19
C VAL A 199 -3.56 -23.24 -3.63
N GLY A 200 -2.92 -23.38 -2.46
CA GLY A 200 -2.18 -22.31 -1.81
C GLY A 200 -0.69 -22.61 -1.63
N THR A 201 0.06 -21.63 -1.13
CA THR A 201 1.51 -21.79 -0.87
C THR A 201 1.77 -22.73 0.33
N THR A 202 2.75 -23.62 0.18
CA THR A 202 3.27 -24.42 1.29
C THR A 202 4.25 -23.60 2.12
N HIS A 203 4.09 -23.61 3.45
CA HIS A 203 4.98 -22.90 4.38
C HIS A 203 5.82 -23.87 5.21
N PRO A 204 6.96 -24.36 4.67
CA PRO A 204 7.81 -25.34 5.37
C PRO A 204 8.46 -24.77 6.65
N GLY A 205 8.49 -23.43 6.79
CA GLY A 205 9.01 -22.75 7.97
C GLY A 205 8.10 -22.80 9.19
N SER A 206 6.80 -23.09 9.04
CA SER A 206 5.87 -23.29 10.16
C SER A 206 4.56 -23.92 9.71
N PHE A 207 4.24 -25.08 10.29
CA PHE A 207 2.96 -25.74 10.06
C PHE A 207 1.78 -24.92 10.60
N ARG A 208 1.98 -24.21 11.72
CA ARG A 208 0.92 -23.35 12.29
C ARG A 208 0.53 -22.22 11.33
N LEU A 209 1.52 -21.55 10.72
CA LEU A 209 1.29 -20.51 9.71
C LEU A 209 0.62 -21.08 8.45
N GLN A 210 1.09 -22.24 7.99
CA GLN A 210 0.48 -22.91 6.83
C GLN A 210 -0.99 -23.23 7.07
N ARG A 211 -1.30 -23.80 8.23
CA ARG A 211 -2.65 -24.11 8.65
C ARG A 211 -3.50 -22.85 8.74
N ASP A 212 -3.00 -21.81 9.39
CA ASP A 212 -3.75 -20.55 9.52
C ASP A 212 -4.11 -19.92 8.17
N ARG A 213 -3.15 -19.90 7.22
CA ARG A 213 -3.41 -19.41 5.85
C ARG A 213 -4.42 -20.25 5.08
N ALA A 214 -4.38 -21.57 5.23
CA ALA A 214 -5.41 -22.44 4.64
C ALA A 214 -6.78 -22.22 5.30
N PHE A 215 -6.80 -22.08 6.62
CA PHE A 215 -8.03 -21.91 7.41
C PHE A 215 -8.67 -20.54 7.17
N ALA A 216 -7.87 -19.53 6.82
CA ALA A 216 -8.38 -18.25 6.36
C ALA A 216 -9.31 -18.40 5.15
N LYS A 217 -9.16 -19.44 4.30
CA LYS A 217 -10.01 -19.65 3.11
C LYS A 217 -11.29 -20.44 3.36
N LEU A 218 -11.33 -21.25 4.42
CA LEU A 218 -12.46 -22.16 4.68
C LEU A 218 -13.82 -21.45 4.72
N PRO A 219 -13.97 -20.27 5.34
CA PRO A 219 -15.23 -19.54 5.35
C PRO A 219 -15.75 -19.24 3.94
N ALA A 220 -14.88 -18.67 3.08
CA ALA A 220 -15.21 -18.34 1.71
C ALA A 220 -15.51 -19.58 0.85
N MET A 221 -14.68 -20.63 0.97
CA MET A 221 -14.87 -21.89 0.25
C MET A 221 -16.22 -22.55 0.58
N LEU A 222 -16.57 -22.64 1.87
CA LEU A 222 -17.84 -23.20 2.30
C LEU A 222 -19.01 -22.33 1.83
N LEU A 223 -18.91 -21.00 1.96
CA LEU A 223 -19.96 -20.08 1.54
C LEU A 223 -20.21 -20.15 0.02
N ARG A 224 -19.17 -20.28 -0.81
CA ARG A 224 -19.31 -20.52 -2.26
C ARG A 224 -20.05 -21.81 -2.56
N SER A 225 -19.73 -22.89 -1.84
CA SER A 225 -20.39 -24.19 -2.00
C SER A 225 -21.88 -24.11 -1.62
N LEU A 226 -22.20 -23.39 -0.54
CA LEU A 226 -23.58 -23.12 -0.12
C LEU A 226 -24.33 -22.26 -1.13
N ARG A 227 -23.68 -21.27 -1.76
CA ARG A 227 -24.27 -20.48 -2.85
C ARG A 227 -24.56 -21.35 -4.08
N GLN A 228 -23.62 -22.19 -4.50
CA GLN A 228 -23.86 -23.14 -5.60
C GLN A 228 -25.04 -24.08 -5.28
N LEU A 229 -25.17 -24.52 -4.02
CA LEU A 229 -26.30 -25.31 -3.56
C LEU A 229 -27.64 -24.55 -3.57
N ALA A 230 -27.61 -23.24 -3.30
CA ALA A 230 -28.77 -22.35 -3.38
C ALA A 230 -29.22 -22.13 -4.83
N HIS A 231 -28.27 -22.04 -5.76
CA HIS A 231 -28.53 -21.83 -7.19
C HIS A 231 -28.84 -23.13 -7.96
N GLY A 232 -28.61 -24.29 -7.35
CA GLY A 232 -28.81 -25.61 -7.97
C GLY A 232 -27.63 -26.10 -8.80
N ASP A 233 -26.50 -25.38 -8.80
CA ASP A 233 -25.28 -25.72 -9.54
C ASP A 233 -24.50 -26.86 -8.86
N LEU A 234 -24.63 -26.99 -7.54
CA LEU A 234 -24.11 -28.11 -6.77
C LEU A 234 -25.23 -29.10 -6.45
N GLN A 235 -25.18 -30.28 -7.07
CA GLN A 235 -26.04 -31.39 -6.72
C GLN A 235 -25.35 -32.28 -5.69
N LEU A 236 -25.99 -32.46 -4.54
CA LEU A 236 -25.52 -33.38 -3.52
C LEU A 236 -26.15 -34.75 -3.78
N PRO A 237 -25.38 -35.86 -3.68
CA PRO A 237 -25.98 -37.19 -3.57
C PRO A 237 -26.88 -37.24 -2.32
N ASP A 238 -27.75 -38.25 -2.20
CA ASP A 238 -28.59 -38.43 -1.01
C ASP A 238 -27.74 -38.88 0.20
N ILE A 239 -26.91 -37.97 0.70
CA ILE A 239 -25.96 -38.19 1.78
C ILE A 239 -26.64 -37.77 3.09
N LYS A 240 -27.27 -38.74 3.76
CA LYS A 240 -27.83 -38.55 5.11
C LYS A 240 -27.39 -39.73 5.99
N PRO A 241 -26.48 -39.56 6.97
CA PRO A 241 -25.77 -38.35 7.46
C PRO A 241 -24.40 -38.03 6.79
N ALA A 242 -23.99 -36.75 6.76
CA ALA A 242 -22.73 -36.27 6.15
C ALA A 242 -21.73 -35.65 7.16
N ARG A 243 -20.43 -35.75 6.89
CA ARG A 243 -19.36 -35.07 7.64
C ARG A 243 -18.62 -34.05 6.77
N LEU A 244 -18.55 -32.80 7.23
CA LEU A 244 -17.78 -31.73 6.60
C LEU A 244 -16.34 -31.76 7.12
N MET A 245 -15.38 -31.98 6.22
CA MET A 245 -13.98 -32.12 6.59
C MET A 245 -13.02 -31.64 5.50
N LEU A 246 -11.75 -31.45 5.87
CA LEU A 246 -10.69 -31.45 4.86
C LEU A 246 -10.47 -32.88 4.37
N MET A 247 -10.06 -33.03 3.10
CA MET A 247 -9.78 -34.33 2.49
C MET A 247 -8.97 -35.23 3.45
N PRO A 248 -9.46 -36.46 3.75
CA PRO A 248 -8.86 -37.31 4.75
C PRO A 248 -7.42 -37.71 4.40
N VAL A 249 -6.62 -37.88 5.44
CA VAL A 249 -5.18 -38.13 5.30
C VAL A 249 -4.82 -39.57 5.60
N ARG A 250 -3.75 -40.04 4.96
CA ARG A 250 -3.07 -41.27 5.36
C ARG A 250 -2.48 -41.12 6.76
N ARG A 251 -2.40 -42.24 7.49
CA ARG A 251 -1.76 -42.29 8.82
C ARG A 251 -0.28 -41.92 8.74
N PHE A 252 0.19 -41.10 9.68
CA PHE A 252 1.61 -40.78 9.82
C PHE A 252 2.39 -41.97 10.42
N LYS A 253 3.62 -42.15 9.96
CA LYS A 253 4.59 -43.14 10.46
C LYS A 253 5.60 -42.48 11.39
N LEU A 254 6.17 -43.28 12.30
CA LEU A 254 7.29 -42.85 13.14
C LEU A 254 8.45 -42.34 12.28
N GLY A 255 9.10 -41.24 12.70
CA GLY A 255 10.19 -40.56 12.00
C GLY A 255 9.73 -39.35 11.18
N GLN A 256 8.45 -39.27 10.81
CA GLN A 256 7.91 -38.16 10.03
C GLN A 256 7.80 -36.86 10.83
N GLY A 257 7.59 -36.93 12.15
CA GLY A 257 7.61 -35.76 13.03
C GLY A 257 9.01 -35.16 13.13
N LEU A 258 10.03 -36.01 13.30
CA LEU A 258 11.43 -35.58 13.29
C LEU A 258 11.82 -34.97 11.93
N ARG A 259 11.38 -35.57 10.83
CA ARG A 259 11.59 -35.02 9.47
C ARG A 259 10.95 -33.64 9.32
N ALA A 260 9.71 -33.45 9.76
CA ALA A 260 9.05 -32.14 9.74
C ALA A 260 9.82 -31.08 10.55
N LEU A 261 10.32 -31.46 11.74
CA LEU A 261 11.16 -30.60 12.57
C LEU A 261 12.46 -30.20 11.84
N LEU A 262 13.16 -31.16 11.22
CA LEU A 262 14.39 -30.88 10.48
C LEU A 262 14.14 -29.96 9.27
N ILE A 263 13.04 -30.14 8.55
CA ILE A 263 12.64 -29.24 7.44
C ILE A 263 12.41 -27.84 7.98
N THR A 264 11.65 -27.72 9.08
CA THR A 264 11.35 -26.44 9.74
C THR A 264 12.62 -25.71 10.17
N LEU A 265 13.56 -26.41 10.81
CA LEU A 265 14.84 -25.86 11.25
C LEU A 265 15.71 -25.43 10.07
N ARG A 266 15.87 -26.29 9.05
CA ARG A 266 16.63 -25.98 7.83
C ARG A 266 16.07 -24.75 7.13
N HIS A 267 14.75 -24.66 6.99
CA HIS A 267 14.10 -23.49 6.39
C HIS A 267 14.30 -22.23 7.24
N THR A 268 14.17 -22.33 8.56
CA THR A 268 14.39 -21.20 9.47
C THR A 268 15.83 -20.66 9.37
N VAL A 269 16.82 -21.56 9.33
CA VAL A 269 18.24 -21.18 9.14
C VAL A 269 18.47 -20.58 7.75
N ARG A 270 17.96 -21.21 6.68
CA ARG A 270 18.07 -20.67 5.32
C ARG A 270 17.45 -19.29 5.20
N TRP A 271 16.26 -19.07 5.76
CA TRP A 271 15.59 -17.77 5.77
C TRP A 271 16.42 -16.71 6.52
N GLN A 272 17.02 -17.06 7.67
CA GLN A 272 17.91 -16.15 8.41
C GLN A 272 19.18 -15.78 7.61
N ILE A 273 19.69 -16.71 6.79
CA ILE A 273 20.85 -16.47 5.91
C ILE A 273 20.42 -15.64 4.69
N GLN A 274 19.30 -15.98 4.05
CA GLN A 274 18.78 -15.28 2.87
C GLN A 274 18.35 -13.84 3.18
N LYS A 275 17.83 -13.55 4.38
CA LYS A 275 17.55 -12.18 4.85
C LYS A 275 18.78 -11.26 4.82
N ARG A 276 19.99 -11.82 4.69
CA ARG A 276 21.26 -11.10 4.63
C ARG A 276 21.83 -10.93 3.22
N ARG A 277 21.13 -11.34 2.14
CA ARG A 277 21.57 -11.07 0.76
C ARG A 277 21.10 -9.66 0.33
N PRO A 278 22.01 -8.71 0.05
CA PRO A 278 21.63 -7.32 -0.16
C PRO A 278 21.09 -6.93 -1.55
N GLU A 279 20.86 -7.84 -2.51
CA GLU A 279 20.63 -7.43 -3.92
C GLU A 279 19.72 -8.40 -4.72
N ASP A 280 18.45 -8.50 -4.35
CA ASP A 280 17.39 -9.12 -5.18
C ASP A 280 16.47 -8.01 -5.71
N LEU A 281 16.94 -7.25 -6.71
CA LEU A 281 16.17 -6.18 -7.34
C LEU A 281 15.43 -6.70 -8.57
N TRP A 282 14.33 -6.04 -8.91
CA TRP A 282 13.67 -6.23 -10.19
C TRP A 282 14.38 -5.43 -11.28
N LEU A 283 14.42 -6.00 -12.48
CA LEU A 283 14.99 -5.39 -13.67
C LEU A 283 14.10 -5.70 -14.87
N LEU A 284 14.14 -4.86 -15.90
CA LEU A 284 13.41 -5.09 -17.13
C LEU A 284 14.30 -5.74 -18.17
N LEU A 285 13.72 -6.66 -18.92
CA LEU A 285 14.35 -7.39 -20.01
C LEU A 285 13.57 -7.11 -21.29
N LEU A 286 14.26 -6.49 -22.24
CA LEU A 286 13.74 -6.15 -23.55
C LEU A 286 14.12 -7.26 -24.53
N ARG A 287 13.13 -7.83 -25.21
CA ARG A 287 13.32 -8.77 -26.30
C ARG A 287 12.87 -8.14 -27.61
N HIS A 288 13.78 -8.15 -28.58
CA HIS A 288 13.51 -7.73 -29.95
C HIS A 288 13.76 -8.93 -30.85
N GLY A 289 12.70 -9.52 -31.38
CA GLY A 289 12.81 -10.70 -32.24
C GLY A 289 11.85 -10.61 -33.41
N GLU A 290 12.24 -11.18 -34.56
CA GLU A 290 11.32 -11.38 -35.69
C GLU A 290 10.18 -12.36 -35.34
N GLN A 291 10.43 -13.26 -34.39
CA GLN A 291 9.46 -14.22 -33.89
C GLN A 291 9.02 -13.84 -32.47
N ALA A 292 7.71 -13.64 -32.30
CA ALA A 292 7.07 -13.48 -31.00
C ALA A 292 7.28 -14.72 -30.12
N LEU A 293 7.28 -14.52 -28.80
CA LEU A 293 7.52 -15.57 -27.82
C LEU A 293 6.39 -16.60 -27.93
N ASP A 294 6.75 -17.88 -28.05
CA ASP A 294 5.75 -18.95 -28.10
C ASP A 294 5.25 -19.22 -26.68
N PRO A 295 3.98 -18.90 -26.33
CA PRO A 295 3.46 -19.12 -24.98
C PRO A 295 3.34 -20.60 -24.62
N ALA A 296 3.40 -21.52 -25.58
CA ALA A 296 3.44 -22.95 -25.33
C ALA A 296 4.85 -23.51 -25.13
N ASN A 297 5.90 -22.75 -25.49
CA ASN A 297 7.29 -23.11 -25.26
C ASN A 297 8.16 -21.86 -25.06
N PRO A 298 7.97 -21.12 -23.94
CA PRO A 298 8.57 -19.82 -23.75
C PRO A 298 10.07 -19.95 -23.49
N HIS A 299 10.87 -19.41 -24.40
CA HIS A 299 12.32 -19.31 -24.28
C HIS A 299 12.78 -17.87 -24.42
N ILE A 300 13.72 -17.49 -23.56
CA ILE A 300 14.31 -16.16 -23.52
C ILE A 300 15.71 -16.25 -24.12
N GLU A 301 15.86 -15.62 -25.27
CA GLU A 301 17.12 -15.47 -26.01
C GLU A 301 17.28 -13.99 -26.38
N ASP A 302 18.52 -13.53 -26.57
CA ASP A 302 18.85 -12.20 -27.09
C ASP A 302 18.12 -11.02 -26.43
N CYS A 303 18.25 -10.91 -25.11
CA CYS A 303 17.64 -9.83 -24.32
C CYS A 303 18.61 -8.72 -23.97
N THR A 304 18.09 -7.49 -23.90
CA THR A 304 18.80 -6.32 -23.37
C THR A 304 18.22 -5.94 -22.01
N ALA A 305 19.06 -5.76 -21.00
CA ALA A 305 18.65 -5.29 -19.69
C ALA A 305 18.39 -3.77 -19.71
N LEU A 306 17.28 -3.36 -19.11
CA LEU A 306 16.91 -1.98 -18.87
C LEU A 306 16.76 -1.79 -17.35
N LEU A 307 17.59 -0.92 -16.78
CA LEU A 307 17.76 -0.80 -15.32
C LEU A 307 17.34 0.58 -14.83
N ALA A 308 16.68 0.61 -13.67
CA ALA A 308 16.38 1.85 -12.98
C ALA A 308 17.69 2.58 -12.57
N PRO A 309 17.79 3.89 -12.77
CA PRO A 309 18.89 4.68 -12.23
C PRO A 309 18.85 4.70 -10.70
N ARG A 310 20.00 4.48 -10.04
CA ARG A 310 20.18 4.51 -8.56
C ARG A 310 19.34 3.46 -7.82
N THR A 311 19.28 3.52 -6.48
CA THR A 311 18.87 2.47 -5.51
C THR A 311 17.42 1.98 -5.59
N ASP A 312 16.78 2.10 -6.75
CA ASP A 312 15.39 1.79 -7.01
C ASP A 312 15.31 0.56 -7.93
N TYR A 313 14.11 0.10 -8.23
CA TYR A 313 13.90 -0.90 -9.28
C TYR A 313 12.68 -0.56 -10.13
N TRP A 314 12.67 -1.13 -11.35
CA TRP A 314 11.51 -1.12 -12.23
C TRP A 314 10.91 -2.52 -12.34
N ALA A 315 9.59 -2.59 -12.27
CA ALA A 315 8.81 -3.82 -12.40
C ALA A 315 7.50 -3.55 -13.15
N ASP A 316 6.75 -4.62 -13.42
CA ASP A 316 5.43 -4.58 -14.04
C ASP A 316 5.37 -3.76 -15.35
N PRO A 317 6.18 -4.11 -16.38
CA PRO A 317 6.18 -3.37 -17.63
C PRO A 317 4.83 -3.43 -18.33
N CYS A 318 4.41 -2.28 -18.84
CA CYS A 318 3.27 -2.11 -19.71
C CYS A 318 3.71 -1.34 -20.96
N VAL A 319 3.90 -2.09 -22.04
CA VAL A 319 4.48 -1.59 -23.29
C VAL A 319 3.38 -1.08 -24.21
N ILE A 320 3.62 0.08 -24.82
CA ILE A 320 2.71 0.77 -25.71
C ILE A 320 3.47 1.31 -26.91
N LYS A 321 2.84 1.24 -28.09
CA LYS A 321 3.27 1.96 -29.27
C LYS A 321 2.29 3.08 -29.58
N HIS A 322 2.79 4.31 -29.74
CA HIS A 322 1.97 5.48 -30.03
C HIS A 322 2.74 6.45 -30.91
N ASP A 323 2.19 6.82 -32.07
CA ASP A 323 2.79 7.78 -33.01
C ASP A 323 4.26 7.45 -33.36
N GLY A 324 4.55 6.16 -33.54
CA GLY A 324 5.91 5.66 -33.84
C GLY A 324 6.84 5.57 -32.63
N ARG A 325 6.41 6.02 -31.44
CA ARG A 325 7.17 5.96 -30.19
C ARG A 325 6.90 4.66 -29.44
N ASN A 326 7.94 4.09 -28.85
CA ASN A 326 7.86 2.90 -28.00
C ASN A 326 7.94 3.33 -26.54
N LEU A 327 6.82 3.25 -25.83
CA LEU A 327 6.69 3.68 -24.44
C LEU A 327 6.52 2.47 -23.53
N ILE A 328 7.09 2.55 -22.32
CA ILE A 328 6.94 1.54 -21.28
C ILE A 328 6.51 2.25 -19.99
N PHE A 329 5.29 1.96 -19.54
CA PHE A 329 4.87 2.31 -18.18
C PHE A 329 5.35 1.24 -17.21
N VAL A 330 5.94 1.65 -16.10
CA VAL A 330 6.52 0.72 -15.12
C VAL A 330 6.22 1.17 -13.70
N GLU A 331 6.17 0.23 -12.77
CA GLU A 331 6.30 0.50 -11.34
C GLU A 331 7.74 0.94 -11.07
N GLU A 332 7.94 2.13 -10.51
CA GLU A 332 9.23 2.54 -9.94
C GLU A 332 9.13 2.51 -8.43
N TYR A 333 9.93 1.63 -7.80
CA TYR A 333 9.92 1.41 -6.36
C TYR A 333 11.22 1.88 -5.71
N PRO A 334 11.20 3.00 -4.98
CA PRO A 334 12.36 3.44 -4.22
C PRO A 334 12.53 2.64 -2.94
N LEU A 335 13.68 1.98 -2.77
CA LEU A 335 13.94 1.10 -1.62
C LEU A 335 13.90 1.84 -0.27
N ARG A 336 14.22 3.14 -0.29
CA ARG A 336 14.31 4.00 0.90
C ARG A 336 12.95 4.40 1.45
N THR A 337 12.02 4.83 0.58
CA THR A 337 10.66 5.26 0.96
C THR A 337 9.63 4.13 0.95
N ARG A 338 9.89 3.07 0.17
CA ARG A 338 9.02 1.89 0.05
C ARG A 338 7.60 2.18 -0.44
N LYS A 339 7.46 3.21 -1.28
CA LYS A 339 6.21 3.57 -1.95
C LYS A 339 6.50 3.77 -3.43
N ALA A 340 5.89 2.95 -4.28
CA ALA A 340 6.05 3.06 -5.72
C ALA A 340 5.15 4.12 -6.36
N VAL A 341 5.61 4.60 -7.50
CA VAL A 341 4.90 5.49 -8.43
C VAL A 341 4.93 4.86 -9.83
N ILE A 342 4.06 5.33 -10.73
CA ILE A 342 4.13 4.92 -12.13
C ILE A 342 4.96 5.92 -12.91
N VAL A 343 5.98 5.45 -13.64
CA VAL A 343 6.81 6.25 -14.53
C VAL A 343 6.68 5.77 -15.97
N CYS A 344 6.98 6.66 -16.92
CA CYS A 344 7.02 6.33 -18.34
C CYS A 344 8.46 6.42 -18.85
N ILE A 345 8.86 5.39 -19.59
CA ILE A 345 10.16 5.31 -20.27
C ILE A 345 9.89 5.26 -21.78
N GLU A 346 10.71 5.92 -22.57
CA GLU A 346 10.70 5.83 -24.03
C GLU A 346 11.94 5.07 -24.50
N LEU A 347 11.75 4.12 -25.43
CA LEU A 347 12.86 3.48 -26.14
C LEU A 347 13.14 4.25 -27.43
N LEU A 348 14.37 4.72 -27.59
CA LEU A 348 14.78 5.57 -28.69
C LEU A 348 15.47 4.76 -29.81
N PRO A 349 15.36 5.17 -31.09
CA PRO A 349 15.78 4.35 -32.23
C PRO A 349 17.28 4.03 -32.31
N ASP A 350 18.11 4.85 -31.69
CA ASP A 350 19.57 4.71 -31.58
C ASP A 350 20.01 3.78 -30.41
N GLY A 351 19.05 3.16 -29.72
CA GLY A 351 19.31 2.12 -28.73
C GLY A 351 19.64 2.64 -27.33
N HIS A 352 19.19 3.85 -26.99
CA HIS A 352 19.07 4.32 -25.61
C HIS A 352 17.62 4.37 -25.15
N ALA A 353 17.41 4.44 -23.85
CA ALA A 353 16.12 4.71 -23.25
C ALA A 353 16.13 6.06 -22.53
N GLU A 354 14.99 6.73 -22.53
CA GLU A 354 14.80 7.98 -21.80
C GLU A 354 13.66 7.84 -20.79
N ARG A 355 13.93 8.10 -19.51
CA ARG A 355 12.90 8.18 -18.48
C ARG A 355 12.20 9.54 -18.60
N LEU A 356 11.02 9.53 -19.21
CA LEU A 356 10.23 10.74 -19.50
C LEU A 356 9.76 11.47 -18.25
N GLY A 357 9.44 10.73 -17.18
CA GLY A 357 8.97 11.30 -15.92
C GLY A 357 7.89 10.48 -15.25
N ILE A 358 7.30 11.07 -14.22
CA ILE A 358 6.24 10.42 -13.43
C ILE A 358 4.91 10.56 -14.15
N ALA A 359 4.27 9.44 -14.43
CA ALA A 359 2.94 9.39 -15.02
C ALA A 359 1.86 9.53 -13.94
N LEU A 360 1.98 8.79 -12.84
CA LEU A 360 0.99 8.79 -11.76
C LEU A 360 1.65 8.70 -10.39
N ASP A 361 1.26 9.60 -9.48
CA ASP A 361 1.69 9.64 -8.09
C ASP A 361 0.48 9.92 -7.19
N GLN A 362 0.25 9.05 -6.19
CA GLN A 362 -0.88 9.09 -5.26
C GLN A 362 -0.40 8.92 -3.83
N THR A 363 -1.27 9.07 -2.83
CA THR A 363 -0.90 8.85 -1.42
C THR A 363 -0.58 7.39 -1.10
N CYS A 364 -1.10 6.47 -1.91
CA CYS A 364 -0.88 5.03 -1.84
C CYS A 364 0.30 4.56 -2.72
N HIS A 365 0.74 3.32 -2.48
CA HIS A 365 1.62 2.58 -3.39
C HIS A 365 0.86 2.20 -4.66
N LEU A 366 1.49 2.38 -5.82
CA LEU A 366 0.95 2.08 -7.14
C LEU A 366 1.89 1.11 -7.87
N SER A 367 1.34 0.04 -8.43
CA SER A 367 2.07 -0.94 -9.25
C SER A 367 1.21 -1.41 -10.44
N TYR A 368 1.70 -2.38 -11.21
CA TYR A 368 0.94 -3.03 -12.28
C TYR A 368 0.18 -2.07 -13.22
N PRO A 369 0.87 -1.12 -13.88
CA PRO A 369 0.21 -0.18 -14.80
C PRO A 369 -0.39 -0.91 -16.00
N GLN A 370 -1.56 -0.44 -16.44
CA GLN A 370 -2.27 -0.95 -17.61
C GLN A 370 -2.84 0.23 -18.41
N ALA A 371 -2.00 0.85 -19.26
CA ALA A 371 -2.37 1.95 -20.15
C ALA A 371 -2.94 1.49 -21.52
N PHE A 372 -4.19 1.75 -21.87
CA PHE A 372 -4.79 1.28 -23.14
C PHE A 372 -5.59 2.37 -23.84
N GLN A 373 -5.80 2.21 -25.14
CA GLN A 373 -6.61 3.15 -25.93
C GLN A 373 -8.03 2.63 -26.08
N TRP A 374 -9.02 3.52 -25.95
CA TRP A 374 -10.42 3.25 -26.24
C TRP A 374 -11.10 4.50 -26.80
N GLN A 375 -11.82 4.35 -27.92
CA GLN A 375 -12.53 5.46 -28.59
C GLN A 375 -11.65 6.71 -28.82
N GLY A 376 -10.39 6.50 -29.22
CA GLY A 376 -9.43 7.58 -29.48
C GLY A 376 -8.84 8.24 -28.24
N GLN A 377 -9.18 7.78 -27.03
CA GLN A 377 -8.68 8.31 -25.76
C GLN A 377 -7.79 7.29 -25.04
N TRP A 378 -6.83 7.79 -24.26
CA TRP A 378 -5.95 6.95 -23.43
C TRP A 378 -6.52 6.80 -22.03
N TYR A 379 -6.52 5.56 -21.53
CA TYR A 379 -6.93 5.19 -20.20
C TYR A 379 -5.83 4.43 -19.47
N LEU A 380 -5.82 4.49 -18.14
CA LEU A 380 -4.87 3.80 -17.29
C LEU A 380 -5.60 3.20 -16.09
N THR A 381 -5.34 1.93 -15.81
CA THR A 381 -5.59 1.30 -14.51
C THR A 381 -4.26 0.90 -13.86
N VAL A 382 -4.24 0.83 -12.54
CA VAL A 382 -3.06 0.47 -11.74
C VAL A 382 -3.51 -0.41 -10.57
N GLU A 383 -2.63 -1.24 -10.04
CA GLU A 383 -2.85 -1.80 -8.71
C GLU A 383 -2.73 -0.70 -7.65
N SER A 384 -3.79 -0.54 -6.87
CA SER A 384 -3.86 0.40 -5.75
C SER A 384 -4.50 -0.26 -4.52
N GLY A 385 -4.09 -1.49 -4.20
CA GLY A 385 -4.73 -2.32 -3.17
C GLY A 385 -4.84 -1.67 -1.78
N SER A 386 -3.90 -0.79 -1.42
CA SER A 386 -3.95 -0.02 -0.15
C SER A 386 -5.02 1.08 -0.13
N ALA A 387 -5.42 1.60 -1.30
CA ALA A 387 -6.56 2.50 -1.44
C ALA A 387 -7.90 1.75 -1.45
N ARG A 388 -7.89 0.41 -1.47
CA ARG A 388 -9.07 -0.45 -1.49
C ARG A 388 -10.02 -0.17 -2.66
N CYS A 389 -9.49 0.23 -3.81
CA CYS A 389 -10.27 0.41 -5.03
C CYS A 389 -9.47 0.01 -6.26
N VAL A 390 -10.15 -0.17 -7.38
CA VAL A 390 -9.54 -0.20 -8.72
C VAL A 390 -10.05 1.03 -9.45
N ARG A 391 -9.18 2.03 -9.67
CA ARG A 391 -9.56 3.30 -10.29
C ARG A 391 -9.21 3.33 -11.76
N LEU A 392 -10.14 3.81 -12.58
CA LEU A 392 -9.91 4.15 -13.97
C LEU A 392 -9.46 5.60 -14.07
N TYR A 393 -8.36 5.83 -14.79
CA TYR A 393 -7.87 7.15 -15.13
C TYR A 393 -7.97 7.38 -16.64
N ARG A 394 -8.17 8.63 -17.05
CA ARG A 394 -8.09 9.09 -18.44
C ARG A 394 -6.92 10.05 -18.58
N ALA A 395 -6.15 9.94 -19.65
CA ALA A 395 -5.08 10.88 -19.92
C ALA A 395 -5.68 12.26 -20.21
N SER A 396 -5.22 13.29 -19.50
CA SER A 396 -5.44 14.69 -19.89
C SER A 396 -4.30 15.18 -20.79
N ASP A 397 -3.13 14.58 -20.65
CA ASP A 397 -1.97 14.80 -21.51
C ASP A 397 -1.10 13.54 -21.50
N PHE A 398 -1.24 12.74 -22.56
CA PHE A 398 -0.54 11.47 -22.67
C PHE A 398 0.95 11.69 -23.02
N PRO A 399 1.90 10.99 -22.36
CA PRO A 399 1.72 9.87 -21.43
C PRO A 399 1.79 10.24 -19.93
N LEU A 400 2.02 11.51 -19.58
CA LEU A 400 2.46 11.88 -18.24
C LEU A 400 1.36 12.44 -17.31
N ARG A 401 0.15 12.75 -17.79
CA ARG A 401 -0.93 13.30 -16.96
C ARG A 401 -2.21 12.52 -17.10
N TRP A 402 -2.75 12.14 -15.94
CA TRP A 402 -3.90 11.27 -15.81
C TRP A 402 -4.86 11.85 -14.78
N GLN A 403 -6.14 11.93 -15.14
CA GLN A 403 -7.23 12.36 -14.28
C GLN A 403 -8.09 11.16 -13.87
N PRO A 404 -8.54 11.10 -12.60
CA PRO A 404 -9.46 10.05 -12.17
C PRO A 404 -10.80 10.17 -12.90
N VAL A 405 -11.36 9.05 -13.36
CA VAL A 405 -12.68 8.99 -14.01
C VAL A 405 -13.71 8.42 -13.04
N THR A 406 -13.50 7.18 -12.58
CA THR A 406 -14.40 6.48 -11.66
C THR A 406 -13.68 5.27 -11.03
N ASP A 407 -14.23 4.76 -9.93
CA ASP A 407 -13.79 3.51 -9.31
C ASP A 407 -14.55 2.33 -9.94
N LEU A 408 -13.84 1.41 -10.57
CA LEU A 408 -14.40 0.19 -11.18
C LEU A 408 -14.73 -0.87 -10.11
N ILE A 409 -13.92 -0.91 -9.05
CA ILE A 409 -14.14 -1.70 -7.84
C ILE A 409 -13.92 -0.79 -6.64
N SER A 410 -14.82 -0.86 -5.66
CA SER A 410 -14.83 -0.01 -4.47
C SER A 410 -14.81 -0.84 -3.18
N ASP A 411 -14.12 -0.32 -2.17
CA ASP A 411 -13.94 -0.90 -0.83
C ASP A 411 -13.47 -2.37 -0.81
N ARG A 412 -12.51 -2.70 -1.67
CA ARG A 412 -11.84 -4.02 -1.70
C ARG A 412 -10.35 -3.90 -1.97
N VAL A 413 -9.56 -4.65 -1.19
CA VAL A 413 -8.15 -4.89 -1.53
C VAL A 413 -8.12 -5.77 -2.76
N SER A 414 -7.65 -5.18 -3.85
CA SER A 414 -7.66 -5.74 -5.20
C SER A 414 -6.27 -5.57 -5.79
N VAL A 415 -5.71 -6.63 -6.39
CA VAL A 415 -4.33 -6.64 -6.91
C VAL A 415 -4.29 -7.06 -8.38
N ASP A 416 -3.34 -6.49 -9.11
CA ASP A 416 -3.11 -6.62 -10.56
C ASP A 416 -4.36 -6.52 -11.46
N PRO A 417 -5.12 -5.41 -11.41
CA PRO A 417 -6.32 -5.26 -12.23
C PRO A 417 -5.96 -5.23 -13.72
N THR A 418 -6.53 -6.17 -14.49
CA THR A 418 -6.31 -6.31 -15.93
C THR A 418 -7.64 -6.18 -16.67
N LEU A 419 -7.79 -5.10 -17.44
CA LEU A 419 -8.95 -4.87 -18.32
C LEU A 419 -8.72 -5.52 -19.69
N HIS A 420 -9.77 -6.14 -20.22
CA HIS A 420 -9.79 -6.69 -21.57
C HIS A 420 -11.17 -6.51 -22.19
N HIS A 421 -11.23 -5.97 -23.40
CA HIS A 421 -12.47 -5.83 -24.17
C HIS A 421 -12.60 -7.00 -25.14
N HIS A 422 -13.69 -7.76 -25.05
CA HIS A 422 -13.93 -8.94 -25.88
C HIS A 422 -15.41 -9.08 -26.22
N GLN A 423 -15.73 -9.30 -27.49
CA GLN A 423 -17.10 -9.52 -27.98
C GLN A 423 -18.14 -8.50 -27.46
N GLY A 424 -17.76 -7.21 -27.41
CA GLY A 424 -18.67 -6.12 -26.99
C GLY A 424 -18.79 -5.91 -25.48
N HIS A 425 -18.04 -6.64 -24.66
CA HIS A 425 -18.03 -6.50 -23.21
C HIS A 425 -16.63 -6.20 -22.68
N TRP A 426 -16.59 -5.47 -21.57
CA TRP A 426 -15.40 -5.23 -20.76
C TRP A 426 -15.30 -6.27 -19.64
N TYR A 427 -14.14 -6.91 -19.56
CA TYR A 427 -13.79 -7.88 -18.54
C TYR A 427 -12.68 -7.31 -17.66
N LEU A 428 -12.90 -7.30 -16.35
CA LEU A 428 -11.92 -6.90 -15.35
C LEU A 428 -11.48 -8.14 -14.56
N PHE A 429 -10.27 -8.60 -14.85
CA PHE A 429 -9.58 -9.66 -14.12
C PHE A 429 -8.83 -9.05 -12.94
N VAL A 430 -9.04 -9.59 -11.75
CA VAL A 430 -8.45 -9.02 -10.54
C VAL A 430 -8.32 -10.05 -9.44
N ASN A 431 -7.21 -9.99 -8.72
CA ASN A 431 -6.99 -10.88 -7.60
C ASN A 431 -7.54 -10.28 -6.31
N ILE A 432 -8.32 -11.06 -5.56
CA ILE A 432 -8.99 -10.60 -4.32
C ILE A 432 -8.87 -11.68 -3.26
N SER A 433 -8.59 -11.28 -2.01
CA SER A 433 -8.65 -12.15 -0.83
C SER A 433 -9.98 -11.95 -0.11
N GLU A 434 -10.92 -12.90 -0.24
CA GLU A 434 -12.28 -12.76 0.30
C GLU A 434 -12.32 -12.78 1.83
N SER A 435 -11.49 -13.60 2.47
CA SER A 435 -11.57 -13.90 3.90
C SER A 435 -10.26 -13.67 4.66
N GLY A 436 -9.37 -12.82 4.12
CA GLY A 436 -8.14 -12.37 4.78
C GLY A 436 -6.95 -13.34 4.67
N GLY A 437 -6.88 -14.10 3.57
CA GLY A 437 -5.72 -14.89 3.14
C GLY A 437 -4.80 -14.13 2.16
N SER A 438 -3.98 -14.86 1.39
CA SER A 438 -3.07 -14.26 0.39
C SER A 438 -3.86 -13.68 -0.79
N THR A 439 -3.42 -12.52 -1.28
CA THR A 439 -4.00 -11.90 -2.48
C THR A 439 -3.51 -12.56 -3.78
N SER A 440 -2.60 -13.54 -3.74
CA SER A 440 -2.07 -14.17 -4.97
C SER A 440 -2.81 -15.45 -5.41
N GLU A 441 -3.87 -15.86 -4.70
CA GLU A 441 -4.40 -17.22 -4.82
C GLU A 441 -5.75 -17.33 -5.53
N GLU A 442 -6.54 -16.25 -5.58
CA GLU A 442 -7.89 -16.27 -6.13
C GLU A 442 -8.09 -15.13 -7.14
N LEU A 443 -8.41 -15.51 -8.38
CA LEU A 443 -8.69 -14.60 -9.48
C LEU A 443 -10.21 -14.45 -9.63
N PHE A 444 -10.68 -13.21 -9.56
CA PHE A 444 -12.06 -12.81 -9.80
C PHE A 444 -12.18 -12.13 -11.16
N LEU A 445 -13.36 -12.27 -11.75
CA LEU A 445 -13.75 -11.68 -13.02
C LEU A 445 -15.00 -10.82 -12.82
N PHE A 446 -14.99 -9.63 -13.41
CA PHE A 446 -16.16 -8.76 -13.45
C PHE A 446 -16.42 -8.34 -14.90
N VAL A 447 -17.69 -8.13 -15.23
CA VAL A 447 -18.15 -7.86 -16.60
C VAL A 447 -19.00 -6.60 -16.64
N SER A 448 -18.81 -5.78 -17.67
CA SER A 448 -19.59 -4.57 -17.94
C SER A 448 -19.76 -4.36 -19.45
N ASP A 449 -20.87 -3.77 -19.87
CA ASP A 449 -21.08 -3.36 -21.28
C ASP A 449 -20.39 -2.02 -21.58
N GLN A 450 -19.94 -1.31 -20.53
CA GLN A 450 -19.31 -0.01 -20.61
C GLN A 450 -17.99 0.01 -19.86
N LEU A 451 -17.00 0.72 -20.40
CA LEU A 451 -15.68 0.85 -19.77
C LEU A 451 -15.75 1.39 -18.34
N THR A 452 -16.65 2.34 -18.08
CA THR A 452 -16.84 2.99 -16.78
C THR A 452 -17.71 2.21 -15.80
N GLY A 453 -18.17 1.01 -16.17
CA GLY A 453 -19.06 0.19 -15.36
C GLY A 453 -20.55 0.50 -15.55
N PRO A 454 -21.43 -0.03 -14.67
CA PRO A 454 -21.09 -0.79 -13.48
C PRO A 454 -20.55 -2.19 -13.80
N TYR A 455 -19.47 -2.58 -13.13
CA TYR A 455 -18.89 -3.92 -13.24
C TYR A 455 -19.64 -4.91 -12.35
N ARG A 456 -20.26 -5.90 -12.99
CA ARG A 456 -21.02 -6.96 -12.32
C ARG A 456 -20.12 -8.17 -12.09
N PRO A 457 -20.20 -8.84 -10.94
CA PRO A 457 -19.43 -10.05 -10.70
C PRO A 457 -19.82 -11.17 -11.68
N HIS A 458 -18.82 -11.84 -12.23
CA HIS A 458 -19.02 -13.01 -13.07
C HIS A 458 -19.53 -14.21 -12.24
N PRO A 459 -20.50 -15.02 -12.74
CA PRO A 459 -21.07 -16.14 -11.98
C PRO A 459 -20.07 -17.25 -11.67
N GLY A 460 -19.04 -17.42 -12.51
CA GLY A 460 -17.94 -18.36 -12.27
C GLY A 460 -16.93 -17.92 -11.20
N ASN A 461 -17.18 -16.85 -10.45
CA ASN A 461 -16.21 -16.34 -9.49
C ASN A 461 -16.00 -17.27 -8.26
N PRO A 462 -14.75 -17.39 -7.77
CA PRO A 462 -13.52 -17.01 -8.46
C PRO A 462 -13.24 -17.96 -9.64
N ILE A 463 -12.81 -17.39 -10.76
CA ILE A 463 -12.55 -18.14 -11.99
C ILE A 463 -11.28 -19.01 -11.90
N VAL A 464 -10.36 -18.68 -11.00
CA VAL A 464 -9.16 -19.48 -10.67
C VAL A 464 -8.92 -19.43 -9.17
N SER A 465 -8.66 -20.58 -8.54
CA SER A 465 -8.27 -20.72 -7.13
C SER A 465 -6.97 -21.53 -7.00
N ASP A 466 -5.91 -21.03 -7.65
CA ASP A 466 -4.61 -21.71 -7.74
C ASP A 466 -3.45 -20.70 -7.77
N VAL A 467 -2.66 -20.69 -6.69
CA VAL A 467 -1.51 -19.79 -6.51
C VAL A 467 -0.46 -19.86 -7.63
N ARG A 468 -0.47 -20.93 -8.43
CA ARG A 468 0.46 -21.11 -9.55
C ARG A 468 0.11 -20.30 -10.80
N ARG A 469 -1.10 -19.72 -10.87
CA ARG A 469 -1.58 -19.03 -12.08
C ARG A 469 -2.68 -17.99 -11.88
N ALA A 470 -3.17 -17.80 -10.65
CA ALA A 470 -4.29 -16.90 -10.37
C ALA A 470 -3.93 -15.44 -10.63
N ARG A 471 -2.88 -14.94 -9.96
CA ARG A 471 -2.47 -13.53 -10.01
C ARG A 471 -2.10 -13.11 -11.45
N PRO A 472 -2.68 -12.04 -12.04
CA PRO A 472 -2.34 -11.61 -13.40
C PRO A 472 -0.85 -11.25 -13.58
N ALA A 473 -0.31 -11.47 -14.77
CA ALA A 473 1.11 -11.25 -15.11
C ALA A 473 1.29 -10.42 -16.39
N GLY A 474 0.37 -9.49 -16.65
CA GLY A 474 0.30 -8.64 -17.82
C GLY A 474 -1.04 -8.74 -18.55
N ARG A 475 -1.09 -8.14 -19.74
CA ARG A 475 -2.30 -8.14 -20.59
C ARG A 475 -2.58 -9.50 -21.17
N LEU A 476 -3.86 -9.75 -21.41
CA LEU A 476 -4.25 -10.77 -22.36
C LEU A 476 -3.84 -10.33 -23.77
N PHE A 477 -3.31 -11.25 -24.56
CA PHE A 477 -2.85 -11.00 -25.93
C PHE A 477 -3.25 -12.14 -26.86
N GLU A 478 -3.37 -11.85 -28.14
CA GLU A 478 -3.62 -12.88 -29.15
C GLU A 478 -2.32 -13.48 -29.68
N HIS A 479 -2.28 -14.80 -29.81
CA HIS A 479 -1.16 -15.52 -30.41
C HIS A 479 -1.69 -16.64 -31.31
N ARG A 480 -1.46 -16.53 -32.63
CA ARG A 480 -1.92 -17.50 -33.65
C ARG A 480 -3.43 -17.79 -33.53
N GLY A 481 -4.24 -16.75 -33.38
CA GLY A 481 -5.71 -16.84 -33.27
C GLY A 481 -6.25 -17.33 -31.92
N ARG A 482 -5.39 -17.48 -30.91
CA ARG A 482 -5.76 -17.91 -29.56
C ARG A 482 -5.55 -16.77 -28.57
N LEU A 483 -6.49 -16.58 -27.66
CA LEU A 483 -6.38 -15.60 -26.59
C LEU A 483 -5.57 -16.18 -25.44
N ILE A 484 -4.48 -15.51 -25.06
CA ILE A 484 -3.55 -15.97 -24.03
C ILE A 484 -3.63 -15.05 -22.82
N ARG A 485 -3.81 -15.62 -21.64
CA ARG A 485 -3.70 -14.92 -20.35
C ARG A 485 -2.40 -15.30 -19.66
N PRO A 486 -1.49 -14.33 -19.41
CA PRO A 486 -0.37 -14.54 -18.51
C PRO A 486 -0.84 -14.45 -17.05
N GLY A 487 -0.40 -15.40 -16.21
CA GLY A 487 -0.58 -15.36 -14.76
C GLY A 487 0.72 -15.67 -14.02
N GLN A 488 0.86 -15.22 -12.79
CA GLN A 488 2.02 -15.45 -11.94
C GLN A 488 1.91 -16.81 -11.25
N ASP A 489 3.02 -17.54 -11.23
CA ASP A 489 3.25 -18.62 -10.29
C ASP A 489 3.89 -18.04 -9.03
N CYS A 490 3.09 -17.95 -7.97
CA CYS A 490 3.50 -17.47 -6.65
C CYS A 490 3.70 -18.63 -5.65
N ALA A 491 3.79 -19.88 -6.12
CA ALA A 491 3.86 -21.04 -5.23
C ALA A 491 5.12 -21.08 -4.38
N ALA A 492 6.30 -20.85 -4.98
CA ALA A 492 7.58 -20.91 -4.25
C ALA A 492 7.88 -19.59 -3.52
N SER A 493 7.67 -18.47 -4.19
CA SER A 493 7.84 -17.11 -3.70
C SER A 493 7.01 -16.16 -4.55
N TYR A 494 6.79 -14.93 -4.09
CA TYR A 494 6.15 -13.91 -4.92
C TYR A 494 6.95 -13.70 -6.22
N GLY A 495 6.24 -13.71 -7.35
CA GLY A 495 6.81 -13.50 -8.68
C GLY A 495 7.87 -14.53 -9.10
N ASN A 496 7.63 -15.80 -8.81
CA ASN A 496 8.61 -16.86 -9.09
C ASN A 496 8.67 -17.23 -10.59
N ALA A 497 7.55 -17.16 -11.29
CA ALA A 497 7.47 -17.44 -12.72
C ALA A 497 6.18 -16.89 -13.34
N ILE A 498 6.13 -16.87 -14.66
CA ILE A 498 4.93 -16.59 -15.46
C ILE A 498 4.39 -17.92 -16.01
N VAL A 499 3.07 -18.09 -15.99
CA VAL A 499 2.35 -19.20 -16.59
C VAL A 499 1.41 -18.64 -17.65
N PHE A 500 1.62 -19.06 -18.89
CA PHE A 500 0.73 -18.70 -19.99
C PHE A 500 -0.43 -19.68 -20.04
N SER A 501 -1.66 -19.17 -20.13
CA SER A 501 -2.87 -19.99 -20.25
C SER A 501 -3.66 -19.59 -21.48
N GLU A 502 -4.15 -20.56 -22.24
CA GLU A 502 -5.10 -20.33 -23.33
C GLU A 502 -6.49 -20.12 -22.73
N VAL A 503 -7.14 -19.01 -23.09
CA VAL A 503 -8.53 -18.73 -22.74
C VAL A 503 -9.42 -19.44 -23.78
N LEU A 504 -10.04 -20.54 -23.35
CA LEU A 504 -10.88 -21.38 -24.20
C LEU A 504 -12.31 -20.84 -24.34
N GLU A 505 -12.77 -20.06 -23.36
CA GLU A 505 -14.10 -19.47 -23.33
C GLU A 505 -14.08 -18.19 -22.48
N LEU A 506 -14.59 -17.09 -23.01
CA LEU A 506 -14.75 -15.81 -22.32
C LEU A 506 -16.09 -15.18 -22.74
N SER A 507 -17.06 -15.25 -21.83
CA SER A 507 -18.42 -14.68 -22.00
C SER A 507 -18.90 -14.07 -20.69
N PRO A 508 -20.01 -13.31 -20.66
CA PRO A 508 -20.54 -12.76 -19.43
C PRO A 508 -20.94 -13.80 -18.37
N ASP A 509 -21.19 -15.04 -18.79
CA ASP A 509 -21.70 -16.14 -17.94
C ASP A 509 -20.74 -17.33 -17.79
N ARG A 510 -19.73 -17.48 -18.67
CA ARG A 510 -18.79 -18.61 -18.66
C ARG A 510 -17.36 -18.15 -18.92
N TYR A 511 -16.44 -18.73 -18.15
CA TYR A 511 -15.00 -18.58 -18.30
C TYR A 511 -14.30 -19.94 -18.21
N ARG A 512 -13.38 -20.22 -19.13
CA ARG A 512 -12.53 -21.42 -19.07
C ARG A 512 -11.16 -21.13 -19.65
N GLU A 513 -10.13 -21.62 -18.96
CA GLU A 513 -8.73 -21.53 -19.42
C GLU A 513 -7.98 -22.85 -19.21
N GLN A 514 -6.92 -23.04 -19.98
CA GLN A 514 -6.00 -24.16 -19.84
C GLN A 514 -4.55 -23.66 -19.82
N PRO A 515 -3.72 -24.06 -18.84
CA PRO A 515 -2.31 -23.69 -18.82
C PRO A 515 -1.56 -24.33 -20.00
N LEU A 516 -0.69 -23.57 -20.64
CA LEU A 516 0.17 -24.00 -21.74
C LEU A 516 1.58 -24.32 -21.23
N ALA A 517 2.30 -23.30 -20.77
CA ALA A 517 3.68 -23.45 -20.31
C ALA A 517 4.03 -22.41 -19.22
N ARG A 518 5.17 -22.65 -18.58
CA ARG A 518 5.72 -21.85 -17.49
C ARG A 518 7.09 -21.30 -17.88
N LEU A 519 7.27 -20.00 -17.72
CA LEU A 519 8.54 -19.29 -17.89
C LEU A 519 9.05 -18.85 -16.52
N ASP A 520 10.24 -19.31 -16.12
CA ASP A 520 10.88 -18.89 -14.87
C ASP A 520 12.27 -18.31 -15.12
N GLY A 521 13.03 -18.00 -14.06
CA GLY A 521 14.38 -17.45 -14.16
C GLY A 521 15.48 -18.47 -14.50
N SER A 522 15.17 -19.77 -14.68
CA SER A 522 16.18 -20.83 -14.75
C SER A 522 17.08 -20.80 -16.00
N TRP A 523 16.74 -19.97 -16.99
CA TRP A 523 17.58 -19.70 -18.16
C TRP A 523 18.84 -18.88 -17.82
N SER A 524 18.93 -18.27 -16.62
CA SER A 524 20.16 -17.69 -16.08
C SER A 524 20.39 -18.10 -14.63
N SER A 525 21.63 -18.43 -14.27
CA SER A 525 22.01 -18.75 -12.89
C SER A 525 21.97 -17.56 -11.93
N THR A 526 21.82 -16.34 -12.46
CA THR A 526 21.78 -15.09 -11.68
C THR A 526 20.37 -14.55 -11.44
N LEU A 527 19.34 -15.19 -12.00
CA LEU A 527 17.94 -14.77 -11.89
C LEU A 527 17.13 -15.74 -11.03
N ASP A 528 16.22 -15.18 -10.23
CA ASP A 528 15.42 -15.89 -9.23
C ASP A 528 13.93 -15.94 -9.57
N GLY A 529 13.47 -15.24 -10.61
CA GLY A 529 12.07 -15.22 -11.03
C GLY A 529 11.76 -14.13 -12.06
N CYS A 530 10.53 -14.14 -12.55
CA CYS A 530 9.91 -13.15 -13.43
C CYS A 530 8.40 -13.15 -13.14
N HIS A 531 7.71 -12.02 -13.26
CA HIS A 531 6.30 -11.97 -12.90
C HIS A 531 5.38 -11.16 -13.80
N THR A 532 5.90 -10.33 -14.70
CA THR A 532 5.06 -9.59 -15.64
C THR A 532 5.65 -9.67 -17.04
N TYR A 533 4.76 -9.86 -18.01
CA TYR A 533 5.05 -9.92 -19.44
C TYR A 533 4.13 -8.96 -20.19
N SER A 534 4.69 -8.17 -21.09
CA SER A 534 3.95 -7.24 -21.93
C SER A 534 4.55 -7.22 -23.33
N ALA A 535 3.68 -7.19 -24.33
CA ALA A 535 4.08 -7.25 -25.74
C ALA A 535 3.23 -6.28 -26.56
N VAL A 536 3.87 -5.60 -27.50
CA VAL A 536 3.23 -4.85 -28.57
C VAL A 536 4.03 -5.03 -29.85
N GLU A 537 3.38 -5.53 -30.90
CA GLU A 537 4.04 -5.86 -32.17
C GLU A 537 5.29 -6.75 -31.95
N SER A 538 6.49 -6.28 -32.32
CA SER A 538 7.76 -6.98 -32.17
C SER A 538 8.53 -6.65 -30.89
N LEU A 539 8.00 -5.76 -30.04
CA LEU A 539 8.60 -5.37 -28.78
C LEU A 539 7.94 -6.15 -27.64
N GLU A 540 8.75 -6.92 -26.93
CA GLU A 540 8.33 -7.65 -25.75
C GLU A 540 9.21 -7.25 -24.57
N VAL A 541 8.56 -7.06 -23.43
CA VAL A 541 9.22 -6.66 -22.20
C VAL A 541 8.69 -7.51 -21.07
N LEU A 542 9.63 -8.07 -20.31
CA LEU A 542 9.34 -8.80 -19.08
C LEU A 542 10.20 -8.26 -17.95
N ASP A 543 9.75 -8.40 -16.72
CA ASP A 543 10.63 -8.19 -15.58
C ASP A 543 11.28 -9.49 -15.12
N ALA A 544 12.39 -9.33 -14.40
CA ALA A 544 13.06 -10.43 -13.73
C ALA A 544 13.60 -9.97 -12.38
N ARG A 545 13.65 -10.89 -11.41
CA ARG A 545 14.25 -10.67 -10.10
C ARG A 545 15.63 -11.31 -10.06
N GLY A 546 16.62 -10.57 -9.57
CA GLY A 546 17.96 -11.10 -9.33
C GLY A 546 19.05 -10.18 -9.85
N LYS A 547 20.19 -10.74 -10.23
CA LYS A 547 21.34 -9.99 -10.76
C LYS A 547 21.38 -10.06 -12.28
N VAL A 548 21.68 -8.91 -12.89
CA VAL A 548 21.89 -8.80 -14.33
C VAL A 548 22.97 -9.81 -14.77
N PRO A 549 22.68 -10.71 -15.73
CA PRO A 549 23.67 -11.64 -16.24
C PRO A 549 24.87 -10.89 -16.85
N ALA A 550 26.10 -11.35 -16.58
CA ALA A 550 27.33 -10.62 -16.93
C ALA A 550 27.51 -10.38 -18.45
N HIS A 551 26.92 -11.24 -19.29
CA HIS A 551 27.00 -11.14 -20.76
C HIS A 551 25.86 -10.30 -21.36
N MET A 552 24.89 -9.87 -20.55
CA MET A 552 23.71 -9.16 -21.04
C MET A 552 24.03 -7.70 -21.31
N ARG A 553 23.70 -7.23 -22.52
CA ARG A 553 23.81 -5.81 -22.87
C ARG A 553 22.88 -5.01 -21.96
N GLN A 554 23.38 -3.90 -21.42
CA GLN A 554 22.58 -2.93 -20.70
C GLN A 554 22.29 -1.73 -21.59
N MET A 555 21.03 -1.35 -21.68
CA MET A 555 20.60 -0.16 -22.39
C MET A 555 20.89 1.08 -21.52
N PRO A 556 21.62 2.09 -22.03
CA PRO A 556 21.80 3.34 -21.30
C PRO A 556 20.46 4.05 -21.10
N VAL A 557 20.27 4.62 -19.91
CA VAL A 557 19.08 5.38 -19.55
C VAL A 557 19.46 6.84 -19.30
N SER A 558 18.83 7.77 -20.01
CA SER A 558 18.84 9.21 -19.74
C SER A 558 17.55 9.66 -19.04
N HIS A 559 17.52 10.90 -18.57
CA HIS A 559 16.32 11.52 -18.02
C HIS A 559 15.90 12.70 -18.91
N ALA A 560 14.63 12.72 -19.33
CA ALA A 560 14.07 13.84 -20.08
C ALA A 560 14.06 15.11 -19.23
N SER A 561 14.47 16.24 -19.81
CA SER A 561 14.37 17.54 -19.14
C SER A 561 12.90 17.88 -18.86
N ILE A 562 12.63 18.53 -17.73
CA ILE A 562 11.26 19.01 -17.42
C ILE A 562 10.83 20.12 -18.38
N SER A 563 11.79 20.87 -18.92
CA SER A 563 11.59 22.08 -19.73
C SER A 563 11.21 21.72 -21.17
N GLN A 564 11.69 20.58 -21.66
CA GLN A 564 11.25 19.99 -22.93
C GLN A 564 9.80 19.50 -22.88
N ARG A 565 9.24 19.32 -21.68
CA ARG A 565 7.86 18.86 -21.44
C ARG A 565 6.90 19.99 -21.07
N ALA A 566 7.40 21.21 -20.83
CA ALA A 566 6.61 22.33 -20.37
C ALA A 566 5.79 22.94 -21.51
N SER A 567 4.46 22.85 -21.42
CA SER A 567 3.50 23.60 -22.23
C SER A 567 2.33 23.96 -21.33
N GLU A 568 1.66 25.08 -21.57
CA GLU A 568 0.41 25.42 -20.87
C GLU A 568 -0.65 24.35 -21.19
N ARG A 569 -1.27 23.77 -20.14
CA ARG A 569 -2.21 22.64 -20.24
C ARG A 569 -3.41 22.86 -19.33
N GLU A 570 -4.46 22.07 -19.55
CA GLU A 570 -5.72 22.11 -18.78
C GLU A 570 -5.52 21.86 -17.27
N VAL A 571 -4.56 21.01 -16.89
CA VAL A 571 -4.19 20.77 -15.48
C VAL A 571 -2.74 21.20 -15.27
N PRO A 572 -2.46 22.14 -14.35
CA PRO A 572 -1.11 22.63 -14.10
C PRO A 572 -0.25 21.54 -13.43
N LEU A 573 1.08 21.56 -13.66
CA LEU A 573 1.99 20.64 -12.95
C LEU A 573 2.27 21.10 -11.52
N VAL A 574 2.36 22.42 -11.33
CA VAL A 574 2.68 23.07 -10.05
C VAL A 574 1.54 23.96 -9.60
N SER A 575 1.16 23.87 -8.33
CA SER A 575 0.34 24.89 -7.66
C SER A 575 1.24 25.73 -6.75
N VAL A 576 1.40 27.00 -7.08
CA VAL A 576 2.12 27.98 -6.27
C VAL A 576 1.16 28.55 -5.23
N LEU A 577 1.53 28.44 -3.95
CA LEU A 577 0.69 28.82 -2.81
C LEU A 577 1.16 30.15 -2.25
N MET A 578 0.29 31.16 -2.28
CA MET A 578 0.52 32.49 -1.74
C MET A 578 -0.49 32.79 -0.63
N ILE A 579 -0.04 33.49 0.40
CA ILE A 579 -0.90 33.98 1.49
C ILE A 579 -0.95 35.50 1.42
N ALA A 580 -2.15 36.07 1.41
CA ALA A 580 -2.36 37.51 1.36
C ALA A 580 -3.20 37.99 2.56
N GLU A 581 -2.55 38.76 3.44
CA GLU A 581 -3.11 39.33 4.68
C GLU A 581 -2.62 40.79 4.79
N GLY A 582 -3.50 41.73 5.17
CA GLY A 582 -3.10 43.12 5.41
C GLY A 582 -2.77 43.91 4.14
N ASP A 583 -1.58 44.52 4.09
CA ASP A 583 -1.11 45.23 2.88
C ASP A 583 -0.74 44.23 1.77
N VAL A 584 -1.34 44.43 0.61
CA VAL A 584 -1.27 43.54 -0.56
C VAL A 584 -0.59 44.22 -1.76
N SER A 585 0.05 45.38 -1.54
CA SER A 585 0.81 46.13 -2.55
C SER A 585 1.91 45.29 -3.23
N TRP A 586 2.52 44.35 -2.49
CA TRP A 586 3.57 43.44 -2.96
C TRP A 586 3.05 42.32 -3.89
N LEU A 587 1.74 42.06 -3.92
CA LEU A 587 1.17 40.88 -4.57
C LEU A 587 1.37 40.91 -6.09
N ARG A 588 1.37 42.10 -6.70
CA ARG A 588 1.64 42.29 -8.13
C ARG A 588 3.03 41.78 -8.50
N ASP A 589 4.06 42.30 -7.82
CA ASP A 589 5.46 41.93 -8.07
C ASP A 589 5.71 40.44 -7.80
N ALA A 590 5.01 39.86 -6.81
CA ALA A 590 5.08 38.43 -6.52
C ALA A 590 4.47 37.57 -7.62
N ILE A 591 3.30 37.95 -8.14
CA ILE A 591 2.67 37.27 -9.27
C ILE A 591 3.56 37.37 -10.51
N GLU A 592 4.09 38.56 -10.83
CA GLU A 592 5.03 38.76 -11.93
C GLU A 592 6.28 37.87 -11.77
N ASN A 593 6.85 37.79 -10.56
CA ASN A 593 8.02 36.93 -10.32
C ASN A 593 7.75 35.44 -10.55
N VAL A 594 6.54 34.97 -10.27
CA VAL A 594 6.13 33.59 -10.57
C VAL A 594 5.90 33.40 -12.07
N LEU A 595 5.22 34.34 -12.73
CA LEU A 595 5.00 34.29 -14.18
C LEU A 595 6.30 34.39 -15.00
N GLU A 596 7.34 35.03 -14.45
CA GLU A 596 8.67 35.14 -15.06
C GLU A 596 9.52 33.87 -14.94
N GLN A 597 9.07 32.85 -14.19
CA GLN A 597 9.81 31.59 -14.03
C GLN A 597 10.05 30.93 -15.40
N SER A 598 11.19 30.25 -15.53
CA SER A 598 11.51 29.49 -16.76
C SER A 598 10.58 28.31 -17.01
N PHE A 599 9.91 27.82 -15.96
CA PHE A 599 8.88 26.78 -16.05
C PHE A 599 7.49 27.40 -15.93
N SER A 600 6.71 27.34 -17.01
CA SER A 600 5.44 28.07 -17.16
C SER A 600 4.18 27.30 -16.76
N ASP A 601 4.26 25.97 -16.61
CA ASP A 601 3.08 25.12 -16.38
C ASP A 601 2.68 25.07 -14.90
N HIS A 602 2.17 26.20 -14.42
CA HIS A 602 1.78 26.42 -13.04
C HIS A 602 0.46 27.19 -12.90
N GLU A 603 -0.25 26.96 -11.79
CA GLU A 603 -1.29 27.84 -11.27
C GLU A 603 -0.80 28.57 -10.01
N ILE A 604 -1.41 29.71 -9.71
CA ILE A 604 -1.18 30.51 -8.51
C ILE A 604 -2.46 30.51 -7.68
N LEU A 605 -2.36 30.06 -6.43
CA LEU A 605 -3.44 30.05 -5.45
C LEU A 605 -3.16 31.07 -4.35
N ILE A 606 -4.01 32.07 -4.24
CA ILE A 606 -3.86 33.16 -3.26
C ILE A 606 -4.91 32.99 -2.19
N ALA A 607 -4.51 32.49 -1.02
CA ALA A 607 -5.42 32.35 0.12
C ALA A 607 -5.48 33.65 0.93
N SER A 608 -6.69 34.12 1.22
CA SER A 608 -6.92 35.36 1.97
C SER A 608 -8.23 35.31 2.76
N ASN A 609 -8.23 36.00 3.90
CA ASN A 609 -9.42 36.29 4.70
C ASN A 609 -10.20 37.53 4.23
N ASP A 610 -9.66 38.30 3.28
CA ASP A 610 -10.35 39.39 2.60
C ASP A 610 -10.23 39.23 1.07
N PRO A 611 -10.96 38.28 0.48
CA PRO A 611 -10.87 38.01 -0.96
C PRO A 611 -11.30 39.21 -1.81
N HIS A 612 -12.16 40.10 -1.30
CA HIS A 612 -12.64 41.26 -2.07
C HIS A 612 -11.53 42.30 -2.27
N ALA A 613 -10.74 42.58 -1.23
CA ALA A 613 -9.58 43.47 -1.34
C ALA A 613 -8.53 42.94 -2.33
N ILE A 614 -8.35 41.60 -2.38
CA ILE A 614 -7.48 40.92 -3.35
C ILE A 614 -8.03 41.05 -4.76
N GLU A 615 -9.30 40.72 -4.98
CA GLU A 615 -9.94 40.79 -6.30
C GLU A 615 -9.83 42.20 -6.89
N LEU A 616 -10.08 43.26 -6.10
CA LEU A 616 -9.90 44.65 -6.53
C LEU A 616 -8.47 44.95 -7.04
N HIS A 617 -7.44 44.41 -6.38
CA HIS A 617 -6.05 44.53 -6.84
C HIS A 617 -5.77 43.72 -8.12
N LEU A 618 -6.49 42.61 -8.30
CA LEU A 618 -6.31 41.69 -9.42
C LEU A 618 -7.16 42.03 -10.66
N VAL A 619 -8.18 42.88 -10.56
CA VAL A 619 -9.11 43.24 -11.67
C VAL A 619 -8.39 43.69 -12.94
N THR A 620 -7.23 44.34 -12.84
CA THR A 620 -6.45 44.76 -14.03
C THR A 620 -5.44 43.69 -14.51
N PHE A 621 -5.12 42.70 -13.69
CA PHE A 621 -4.00 41.76 -13.91
C PHE A 621 -4.45 40.34 -14.29
N VAL A 622 -5.59 39.90 -13.75
CA VAL A 622 -6.11 38.52 -13.90
C VAL A 622 -7.18 38.40 -14.98
N SER A 623 -7.74 39.53 -15.44
CA SER A 623 -8.83 39.58 -16.43
C SER A 623 -8.52 38.96 -17.81
N GLY A 624 -7.29 38.50 -18.06
CA GLY A 624 -6.90 37.74 -19.25
C GLY A 624 -6.51 36.27 -19.01
N ARG A 625 -6.44 35.78 -17.76
CA ARG A 625 -6.02 34.40 -17.41
C ARG A 625 -6.74 33.84 -16.16
N PRO A 626 -8.08 33.74 -16.16
CA PRO A 626 -8.86 33.37 -14.98
C PRO A 626 -8.54 31.96 -14.42
N ASP A 627 -8.04 31.04 -15.25
CA ASP A 627 -7.70 29.68 -14.82
C ASP A 627 -6.30 29.54 -14.18
N HIS A 628 -5.43 30.55 -14.31
CA HIS A 628 -4.05 30.52 -13.80
C HIS A 628 -3.88 31.17 -12.43
N VAL A 629 -4.71 32.14 -12.05
CA VAL A 629 -4.64 32.82 -10.74
C VAL A 629 -5.99 32.71 -10.06
N ARG A 630 -6.06 31.98 -8.95
CA ARG A 630 -7.29 31.71 -8.21
C ARG A 630 -7.18 32.23 -6.79
N VAL A 631 -8.18 32.99 -6.36
CA VAL A 631 -8.30 33.46 -4.98
C VAL A 631 -9.06 32.42 -4.15
N ILE A 632 -8.50 32.02 -3.03
CA ILE A 632 -9.04 31.03 -2.11
C ILE A 632 -9.53 31.75 -0.86
N ARG A 633 -10.86 31.79 -0.66
CA ARG A 633 -11.45 32.36 0.53
C ARG A 633 -11.21 31.47 1.75
N THR A 634 -10.80 32.08 2.85
CA THR A 634 -10.68 31.44 4.16
C THR A 634 -11.20 32.37 5.26
N GLU A 635 -11.73 31.81 6.35
CA GLU A 635 -12.18 32.61 7.50
C GLU A 635 -11.08 32.76 8.57
N SER A 636 -9.97 32.03 8.42
CA SER A 636 -8.93 32.01 9.42
C SER A 636 -7.93 33.15 9.24
N HIS A 637 -7.53 33.79 10.33
CA HIS A 637 -6.38 34.71 10.38
C HIS A 637 -5.04 33.98 10.59
N ASN A 638 -5.05 32.64 10.59
CA ASN A 638 -3.84 31.85 10.76
C ASN A 638 -3.26 31.45 9.40
N ARG A 639 -2.03 31.91 9.13
CA ARG A 639 -1.28 31.62 7.89
C ARG A 639 -1.22 30.12 7.56
N MET A 640 -1.08 29.24 8.55
CA MET A 640 -1.01 27.79 8.31
C MET A 640 -2.35 27.23 7.84
N HIS A 641 -3.46 27.73 8.39
CA HIS A 641 -4.80 27.37 7.90
C HIS A 641 -5.07 27.92 6.50
N MET A 642 -4.53 29.10 6.18
CA MET A 642 -4.61 29.62 4.81
C MET A 642 -3.84 28.73 3.82
N TYR A 643 -2.65 28.24 4.20
CA TYR A 643 -1.94 27.24 3.39
C TYR A 643 -2.72 25.94 3.27
N ASP A 644 -3.29 25.40 4.36
CA ASP A 644 -4.15 24.21 4.30
C ASP A 644 -5.30 24.39 3.31
N ALA A 645 -5.97 25.55 3.31
CA ALA A 645 -7.06 25.88 2.39
C ALA A 645 -6.57 25.91 0.93
N ALA A 646 -5.41 26.53 0.66
CA ALA A 646 -4.81 26.55 -0.66
C ALA A 646 -4.39 25.14 -1.13
N MET A 647 -3.74 24.35 -0.27
CA MET A 647 -3.33 22.97 -0.56
C MET A 647 -4.52 22.06 -0.88
N ALA A 648 -5.64 22.23 -0.17
CA ALA A 648 -6.87 21.48 -0.42
C ALA A 648 -7.45 21.74 -1.83
N GLN A 649 -7.25 22.94 -2.38
CA GLN A 649 -7.75 23.34 -3.70
C GLN A 649 -6.71 23.25 -4.84
N ALA A 650 -5.48 22.83 -4.51
CA ALA A 650 -4.40 22.64 -5.46
C ALA A 650 -4.67 21.49 -6.43
N ARG A 651 -4.46 21.74 -7.73
CA ARG A 651 -4.58 20.77 -8.82
C ARG A 651 -3.24 20.16 -9.22
N GLY A 652 -2.14 20.89 -8.98
CA GLY A 652 -0.78 20.49 -9.35
C GLY A 652 -0.30 19.23 -8.64
N ARG A 653 0.53 18.44 -9.32
CA ARG A 653 1.27 17.32 -8.73
C ARG A 653 2.25 17.81 -7.65
N TYR A 654 2.77 19.02 -7.82
CA TYR A 654 3.71 19.66 -6.93
C TYR A 654 3.13 20.94 -6.32
N LEU A 655 3.53 21.21 -5.09
CA LEU A 655 3.18 22.41 -4.34
C LEU A 655 4.44 23.23 -4.10
N ALA A 656 4.38 24.53 -4.38
CA ALA A 656 5.48 25.46 -4.13
C ALA A 656 4.99 26.60 -3.23
N TRP A 657 5.68 26.87 -2.12
CA TRP A 657 5.26 27.90 -1.18
C TRP A 657 5.96 29.23 -1.47
N TYR A 658 5.18 30.28 -1.76
CA TYR A 658 5.69 31.62 -1.99
C TYR A 658 5.39 32.52 -0.78
N GLN A 659 6.36 33.35 -0.36
CA GLN A 659 6.21 34.26 0.78
C GLN A 659 6.60 35.69 0.40
N SER A 660 5.82 36.68 0.85
CA SER A 660 5.93 38.11 0.50
C SER A 660 7.28 38.79 0.81
N GLY A 661 8.11 38.21 1.68
CA GLY A 661 9.46 38.74 2.01
C GLY A 661 10.58 38.22 1.11
N TYR A 662 10.25 37.45 0.07
CA TYR A 662 11.22 36.76 -0.77
C TYR A 662 10.87 36.88 -2.26
N ARG A 663 11.90 36.83 -3.10
CA ARG A 663 11.81 36.74 -4.56
C ARG A 663 12.54 35.49 -5.05
N TRP A 664 11.96 34.77 -6.00
CA TRP A 664 12.60 33.63 -6.64
C TRP A 664 13.51 34.06 -7.80
N VAL A 665 14.64 33.38 -7.94
CA VAL A 665 15.39 33.39 -9.20
C VAL A 665 14.58 32.71 -10.29
N LYS A 666 14.87 33.02 -11.56
CA LYS A 666 14.09 32.55 -12.71
C LYS A 666 13.97 31.02 -12.81
N GLN A 667 14.98 30.26 -12.37
CA GLN A 667 15.04 28.81 -12.49
C GLN A 667 14.55 28.05 -11.25
N HIS A 668 13.93 28.72 -10.26
CA HIS A 668 13.60 28.08 -8.98
C HIS A 668 12.67 26.88 -9.14
N LEU A 669 11.59 27.04 -9.91
CA LEU A 669 10.61 25.97 -10.15
C LEU A 669 11.22 24.85 -10.99
N GLU A 670 11.84 25.19 -12.13
CA GLU A 670 12.46 24.24 -13.06
C GLU A 670 13.45 23.32 -12.34
N ALA A 671 14.43 23.89 -11.64
CA ALA A 671 15.45 23.12 -10.93
C ALA A 671 14.90 22.27 -9.78
N SER A 672 13.87 22.76 -9.08
CA SER A 672 13.20 21.98 -8.02
C SER A 672 12.46 20.77 -8.61
N LEU A 673 11.76 20.97 -9.73
CA LEU A 673 11.04 19.90 -10.42
C LEU A 673 12.00 18.88 -11.04
N GLU A 674 13.14 19.30 -11.59
CA GLU A 674 14.13 18.37 -12.11
C GLU A 674 14.58 17.36 -11.05
N TRP A 675 14.79 17.79 -9.80
CA TRP A 675 15.13 16.88 -8.71
C TRP A 675 13.97 15.94 -8.38
N LEU A 676 12.77 16.49 -8.18
CA LEU A 676 11.60 15.72 -7.80
C LEU A 676 11.18 14.72 -8.88
N GLU A 677 11.26 15.07 -10.16
CA GLU A 677 10.91 14.16 -11.25
C GLU A 677 11.99 13.10 -11.47
N ARG A 678 13.27 13.38 -11.22
CA ARG A 678 14.38 12.40 -11.36
C ARG A 678 14.41 11.34 -10.27
N ASP A 679 13.95 11.65 -9.05
CA ASP A 679 14.03 10.75 -7.88
C ASP A 679 12.65 10.63 -7.19
N ALA A 680 12.03 9.46 -7.32
CA ALA A 680 10.73 9.17 -6.71
C ALA A 680 10.78 9.06 -5.17
N ALA A 681 11.96 8.93 -4.57
CA ALA A 681 12.13 8.94 -3.11
C ALA A 681 11.97 10.35 -2.51
N LEU A 682 12.21 11.41 -3.29
CA LEU A 682 12.13 12.78 -2.79
C LEU A 682 10.68 13.23 -2.62
N GLY A 683 10.26 13.47 -1.39
CA GLY A 683 8.97 14.08 -1.07
C GLY A 683 9.00 15.60 -1.11
N MET A 684 10.18 16.19 -0.92
CA MET A 684 10.39 17.62 -0.86
C MET A 684 11.81 17.98 -1.32
N VAL A 685 11.96 19.15 -1.92
CA VAL A 685 13.25 19.81 -2.14
C VAL A 685 13.20 21.21 -1.57
N HIS A 686 14.35 21.69 -1.08
CA HIS A 686 14.50 23.09 -0.71
C HIS A 686 15.78 23.67 -1.26
N ALA A 687 15.72 24.92 -1.73
CA ALA A 687 16.89 25.63 -2.22
C ALA A 687 17.57 26.45 -1.12
N HIS A 688 18.84 26.80 -1.34
CA HIS A 688 19.55 27.73 -0.48
C HIS A 688 18.99 29.15 -0.68
N VAL A 689 19.05 29.98 0.38
CA VAL A 689 18.67 31.40 0.32
C VAL A 689 19.92 32.22 0.07
N LEU A 690 19.90 33.10 -0.94
CA LEU A 690 20.98 34.03 -1.22
C LEU A 690 21.05 35.07 -0.09
N ALA A 691 22.23 35.24 0.50
CA ALA A 691 22.42 36.27 1.52
C ALA A 691 22.50 37.64 0.83
N LEU A 692 21.75 38.63 1.34
CA LEU A 692 22.11 40.02 1.13
C LEU A 692 23.41 40.28 1.91
N GLU A 693 24.39 40.99 1.35
CA GLU A 693 25.67 41.29 2.02
C GLU A 693 25.45 41.91 3.43
N SER A 694 24.36 42.66 3.62
CA SER A 694 23.93 43.25 4.89
C SER A 694 23.17 42.31 5.86
N SER A 695 22.74 41.12 5.42
CA SER A 695 21.97 40.17 6.24
C SER A 695 22.83 39.20 7.06
N SER A 696 24.15 39.33 6.91
CA SER A 696 25.16 38.66 7.75
C SER A 696 25.12 39.11 9.22
N GLU A 697 24.39 40.19 9.53
CA GLU A 697 24.17 40.73 10.89
C GLU A 697 22.80 40.37 11.49
N LEU A 698 21.80 40.00 10.66
CA LEU A 698 20.41 39.80 11.10
C LEU A 698 20.15 38.45 11.78
N PHE A 699 20.81 37.39 11.29
CA PHE A 699 20.96 36.16 12.05
C PHE A 699 22.22 36.33 12.87
N GLY A 700 22.09 36.97 14.04
CA GLY A 700 23.19 37.23 14.95
C GLY A 700 24.17 36.07 14.91
N ARG A 701 25.44 36.38 14.59
CA ARG A 701 26.53 35.40 14.48
C ARG A 701 26.52 34.50 15.70
N SER A 702 25.83 33.38 15.58
CA SER A 702 25.78 32.35 16.59
C SER A 702 26.18 31.07 15.89
N LEU A 703 27.49 30.97 15.66
CA LEU A 703 28.32 29.79 15.98
C LEU A 703 27.80 28.38 15.61
N ALA A 704 26.88 28.25 14.64
CA ALA A 704 26.37 26.97 14.15
C ALA A 704 26.46 26.81 12.63
N ARG A 705 26.88 27.84 11.87
CA ARG A 705 27.13 27.73 10.43
C ARG A 705 28.52 27.20 10.07
N GLU A 706 29.40 26.98 11.05
CA GLU A 706 30.68 26.32 10.81
C GLU A 706 30.57 24.80 11.00
N HIS A 707 30.57 24.09 9.86
CA HIS A 707 31.06 22.72 9.72
C HIS A 707 30.55 21.72 10.79
N MET A 708 29.30 21.29 10.68
CA MET A 708 28.96 19.93 11.08
C MET A 708 29.56 18.99 10.02
N PRO A 709 30.20 17.88 10.40
CA PRO A 709 30.83 16.98 9.44
C PRO A 709 29.79 16.47 8.43
N PRO A 710 30.19 16.16 7.18
CA PRO A 710 29.33 15.66 6.09
C PRO A 710 28.70 14.27 6.36
N ARG A 711 28.61 13.85 7.63
CA ARG A 711 28.21 12.50 8.07
C ARG A 711 26.74 12.36 8.47
N ILE A 712 25.96 13.44 8.60
CA ILE A 712 24.49 13.30 8.78
C ILE A 712 23.84 13.25 7.39
N THR A 713 23.74 12.04 6.84
CA THR A 713 23.07 11.78 5.55
C THR A 713 21.55 11.68 5.66
N ASP A 714 20.99 11.63 6.88
CA ASP A 714 19.55 11.52 7.12
C ASP A 714 18.90 12.92 7.24
N PRO A 715 18.04 13.34 6.30
CA PRO A 715 17.37 14.64 6.35
C PRO A 715 16.46 14.80 7.57
N TYR A 716 15.83 13.73 8.06
CA TYR A 716 15.01 13.78 9.27
C TYR A 716 15.87 14.17 10.48
N ALA A 717 17.05 13.57 10.61
CA ALA A 717 18.00 13.92 11.65
C ALA A 717 18.51 15.35 11.51
N ALA A 718 18.82 15.79 10.28
CA ALA A 718 19.29 17.15 10.02
C ALA A 718 18.23 18.21 10.42
N LEU A 719 16.95 17.96 10.14
CA LEU A 719 15.85 18.84 10.54
C LEU A 719 15.63 18.84 12.06
N LEU A 720 15.63 17.66 12.69
CA LEU A 720 15.35 17.50 14.13
C LEU A 720 16.50 18.05 15.00
N LEU A 721 17.73 18.04 14.49
CA LEU A 721 18.91 18.51 15.21
C LEU A 721 19.32 19.95 14.83
N TRP A 722 18.44 20.69 14.13
CA TRP A 722 18.70 22.06 13.69
C TRP A 722 19.98 22.19 12.85
N SER A 723 20.32 21.16 12.06
CA SER A 723 21.46 21.19 11.13
C SER A 723 21.05 21.61 9.71
N SER A 724 19.77 21.45 9.35
CA SER A 724 19.17 21.99 8.12
C SER A 724 17.95 22.85 8.47
N HIS A 725 17.79 23.96 7.75
CA HIS A 725 16.72 24.95 7.95
C HIS A 725 16.05 25.31 6.61
N PRO A 726 15.17 24.45 6.06
CA PRO A 726 14.38 24.80 4.89
C PRO A 726 13.56 26.06 5.18
N VAL A 727 13.78 27.10 4.39
CA VAL A 727 12.93 28.30 4.40
C VAL A 727 11.74 28.00 3.52
N THR A 728 10.53 28.24 4.01
CA THR A 728 9.28 27.91 3.30
C THR A 728 9.23 28.49 1.90
N ALA A 729 9.68 29.74 1.73
CA ALA A 729 9.80 30.38 0.42
C ALA A 729 10.74 29.65 -0.57
N ALA A 730 11.52 28.66 -0.15
CA ALA A 730 12.44 27.90 -0.98
C ALA A 730 12.00 26.44 -1.17
N VAL A 731 10.82 26.08 -0.69
CA VAL A 731 10.34 24.68 -0.64
C VAL A 731 9.41 24.40 -1.81
N VAL A 732 9.68 23.27 -2.49
CA VAL A 732 8.75 22.61 -3.41
C VAL A 732 8.58 21.16 -2.97
N ALA A 733 7.34 20.69 -2.87
CA ALA A 733 7.03 19.35 -2.39
C ALA A 733 6.04 18.61 -3.29
N ARG A 734 6.06 17.28 -3.23
CA ARG A 734 5.02 16.44 -3.84
C ARG A 734 3.71 16.62 -3.11
N ARG A 735 2.64 16.86 -3.87
CA ARG A 735 1.28 16.92 -3.32
C ARG A 735 0.90 15.60 -2.64
N SER A 736 1.25 14.45 -3.23
CA SER A 736 0.98 13.14 -2.65
C SER A 736 1.58 12.97 -1.24
N THR A 737 2.83 13.43 -1.04
CA THR A 737 3.51 13.42 0.26
C THR A 737 2.84 14.37 1.25
N THR A 738 2.46 15.56 0.82
CA THR A 738 1.78 16.55 1.68
C THR A 738 0.40 16.06 2.14
N LEU A 739 -0.37 15.43 1.25
CA LEU A 739 -1.65 14.81 1.57
C LEU A 739 -1.50 13.65 2.58
N ALA A 740 -0.45 12.84 2.43
CA ALA A 740 -0.16 11.75 3.37
C ALA A 740 0.24 12.26 4.76
N VAL A 741 0.95 13.39 4.83
CA VAL A 741 1.31 14.06 6.09
C VAL A 741 0.12 14.74 6.75
N GLY A 742 -0.87 15.17 5.96
CA GLY A 742 -2.07 15.87 6.41
C GLY A 742 -1.83 17.38 6.59
N ARG A 743 -2.64 18.00 7.45
CA ARG A 743 -2.66 19.44 7.73
C ARG A 743 -1.46 19.89 8.59
N PHE A 744 -1.24 21.20 8.67
CA PHE A 744 -0.38 21.76 9.72
C PHE A 744 -0.93 21.43 11.12
N ASP A 745 -0.06 21.38 12.12
CA ASP A 745 -0.45 21.02 13.49
C ASP A 745 -0.76 22.28 14.28
N ASP A 746 -2.03 22.46 14.63
CA ASP A 746 -2.59 23.66 15.25
C ASP A 746 -1.89 24.04 16.56
N ARG A 747 -1.27 23.08 17.25
CA ARG A 747 -0.50 23.35 18.47
C ARG A 747 0.67 24.30 18.24
N PHE A 748 1.18 24.38 17.01
CA PHE A 748 2.28 25.27 16.65
C PHE A 748 1.80 26.54 15.94
N ALA A 749 0.51 26.71 15.66
CA ALA A 749 0.02 27.72 14.74
C ALA A 749 0.24 29.17 15.22
N CYS A 750 0.40 29.37 16.53
CA CYS A 750 0.76 30.66 17.14
C CYS A 750 2.26 30.77 17.48
N LEU A 751 3.09 29.84 16.99
CA LEU A 751 4.49 29.66 17.40
C LEU A 751 5.42 29.49 16.18
N ALA A 752 6.70 29.79 16.34
CA ALA A 752 7.71 29.81 15.26
C ALA A 752 8.09 28.45 14.64
N HIS A 753 7.36 27.35 14.90
CA HIS A 753 7.78 25.98 14.55
C HIS A 753 6.78 25.14 13.74
N SER A 754 5.65 25.70 13.30
CA SER A 754 4.64 24.99 12.50
C SER A 754 5.22 24.34 11.24
N GLU A 755 6.01 25.10 10.49
CA GLU A 755 6.59 24.65 9.23
C GLU A 755 7.63 23.54 9.45
N ARG A 756 8.46 23.67 10.49
CA ARG A 756 9.47 22.64 10.81
C ARG A 756 8.84 21.32 11.23
N ASP A 757 7.75 21.36 12.00
CA ASP A 757 6.99 20.14 12.30
C ASP A 757 6.49 19.46 11.02
N TYR A 758 5.96 20.25 10.09
CA TYR A 758 5.46 19.78 8.81
C TYR A 758 6.58 19.11 7.98
N TRP A 759 7.73 19.77 7.85
CA TRP A 759 8.91 19.23 7.15
C TRP A 759 9.45 17.95 7.82
N LEU A 760 9.41 17.86 9.15
CA LEU A 760 9.80 16.64 9.87
C LEU A 760 8.85 15.48 9.59
N ARG A 761 7.55 15.74 9.49
CA ARG A 761 6.57 14.70 9.11
C ARG A 761 6.75 14.24 7.67
N ILE A 762 7.10 15.15 6.73
CA ILE A 762 7.51 14.77 5.37
C ILE A 762 8.77 13.89 5.42
N ALA A 763 9.82 14.33 6.10
CA ALA A 763 11.09 13.60 6.21
C ALA A 763 10.96 12.24 6.91
N ALA A 764 9.86 12.00 7.63
CA ALA A 764 9.59 10.72 8.26
C ALA A 764 9.17 9.64 7.25
N ILE A 765 8.50 10.03 6.15
CA ILE A 765 7.91 9.11 5.15
C ILE A 765 8.55 9.22 3.76
N ALA A 766 9.29 10.29 3.49
CA ALA A 766 9.96 10.54 2.22
C ALA A 766 11.30 11.25 2.46
N ASP A 767 12.13 11.34 1.43
CA ASP A 767 13.40 12.04 1.51
C ASP A 767 13.28 13.51 1.16
N VAL A 768 14.28 14.27 1.59
CA VAL A 768 14.36 15.71 1.37
C VAL A 768 15.66 16.04 0.63
N GLY A 769 15.52 16.66 -0.54
CA GLY A 769 16.64 17.14 -1.35
C GLY A 769 17.00 18.58 -0.98
N ALA A 770 18.28 18.92 -1.13
CA ALA A 770 18.78 20.26 -0.90
C ALA A 770 19.51 20.75 -2.15
N ILE A 771 19.02 21.84 -2.75
CA ILE A 771 19.68 22.51 -3.87
C ILE A 771 20.69 23.50 -3.26
N SER A 772 21.98 23.27 -3.53
CA SER A 772 23.08 24.04 -2.95
C SER A 772 23.20 25.45 -3.52
N THR A 773 22.70 25.67 -4.74
CA THR A 773 22.63 27.00 -5.35
C THR A 773 21.51 27.83 -4.72
N GLY A 774 21.78 29.13 -4.54
CA GLY A 774 20.82 30.03 -3.93
C GLY A 774 19.72 30.42 -4.92
N HIS A 775 18.46 30.05 -4.65
CA HIS A 775 17.33 30.32 -5.56
C HIS A 775 16.33 31.33 -5.01
N VAL A 776 16.51 31.79 -3.77
CA VAL A 776 15.57 32.70 -3.11
C VAL A 776 16.33 33.89 -2.55
N ILE A 777 15.85 35.10 -2.85
CA ILE A 777 16.46 36.38 -2.49
C ILE A 777 15.52 37.09 -1.49
N PRO A 778 15.99 37.48 -0.30
CA PRO A 778 15.21 38.31 0.61
C PRO A 778 14.97 39.72 0.01
N VAL A 779 13.74 40.24 0.09
CA VAL A 779 13.37 41.55 -0.48
C VAL A 779 13.60 42.72 0.49
N ALA A 780 13.66 42.45 1.80
CA ALA A 780 14.02 43.42 2.83
C ALA A 780 14.74 42.77 4.01
N ALA A 781 15.51 43.58 4.75
CA ALA A 781 15.96 43.22 6.09
C ALA A 781 14.74 43.00 6.99
N ARG A 782 14.54 41.79 7.53
CA ARG A 782 13.52 41.57 8.55
C ARG A 782 13.81 42.49 9.74
N GLU A 783 12.95 43.45 10.02
CA GLU A 783 13.02 44.19 11.27
C GLU A 783 12.77 43.22 12.44
N ARG A 784 13.57 43.36 13.52
CA ARG A 784 13.35 42.60 14.76
C ARG A 784 12.02 43.07 15.35
N GLY A 785 10.96 42.31 15.13
CA GLY A 785 9.76 42.42 15.97
C GLY A 785 10.07 41.98 17.41
N ASP A 786 9.22 42.35 18.37
CA ASP A 786 9.30 41.90 19.76
C ASP A 786 9.17 40.37 19.82
N PHE A 787 10.32 39.69 19.89
CA PHE A 787 10.38 38.23 19.99
C PHE A 787 10.14 37.79 21.43
N ASN A 788 9.03 37.09 21.68
CA ASN A 788 8.84 36.37 22.94
C ASN A 788 9.72 35.10 22.96
N GLU A 789 10.92 35.24 23.51
CA GLU A 789 11.94 34.18 23.55
C GLU A 789 11.44 32.91 24.26
N ASP A 790 10.70 33.06 25.36
CA ASP A 790 10.14 31.91 26.10
C ASP A 790 9.11 31.13 25.27
N ALA A 791 8.28 31.82 24.50
CA ALA A 791 7.33 31.18 23.59
C ALA A 791 8.04 30.38 22.48
N VAL A 792 9.15 30.90 21.93
CA VAL A 792 9.95 30.20 20.91
C VAL A 792 10.60 28.95 21.50
N TRP A 793 11.26 29.05 22.65
CA TRP A 793 11.90 27.89 23.28
C TRP A 793 10.89 26.85 23.77
N GLY A 794 9.75 27.28 24.31
CA GLY A 794 8.64 26.41 24.67
C GLY A 794 8.11 25.63 23.47
N SER A 795 7.87 26.33 22.36
CA SER A 795 7.46 25.72 21.09
C SER A 795 8.49 24.72 20.56
N ARG A 796 9.78 25.07 20.63
CA ARG A 796 10.87 24.21 20.19
C ARG A 796 10.93 22.92 21.01
N ARG A 797 10.79 23.02 22.33
CA ARG A 797 10.74 21.86 23.23
C ARG A 797 9.58 20.95 22.88
N MET A 798 8.38 21.50 22.69
CA MET A 798 7.20 20.74 22.30
C MET A 798 7.41 19.99 20.97
N LEU A 799 8.06 20.62 19.99
CA LEU A 799 8.41 19.97 18.73
C LEU A 799 9.37 18.78 18.95
N VAL A 800 10.43 18.96 19.74
CA VAL A 800 11.36 17.86 20.06
C VAL A 800 10.63 16.73 20.78
N GLU A 801 9.81 17.03 21.79
CA GLU A 801 9.03 16.05 22.56
C GLU A 801 8.06 15.24 21.69
N LYS A 802 7.36 15.91 20.76
CA LYS A 802 6.50 15.24 19.78
C LYS A 802 7.29 14.22 18.95
N HIS A 803 8.42 14.65 18.40
CA HIS A 803 9.15 13.84 17.42
C HIS A 803 10.00 12.74 18.06
N ILE A 804 10.55 12.92 19.26
CA ILE A 804 11.27 11.83 19.99
C ILE A 804 10.36 10.69 20.42
N GLY A 805 9.03 10.90 20.44
CA GLY A 805 8.05 9.84 20.66
C GLY A 805 7.91 8.87 19.47
N THR A 806 8.31 9.28 18.27
CA THR A 806 8.20 8.47 17.04
C THR A 806 9.30 7.40 16.94
N ALA A 807 9.12 6.41 16.06
CA ALA A 807 10.13 5.36 15.85
C ALA A 807 11.50 5.91 15.42
N ARG A 808 11.54 6.86 14.47
CA ARG A 808 12.78 7.51 14.02
C ARG A 808 13.35 8.45 15.09
N GLY A 809 12.51 9.25 15.73
CA GLY A 809 12.98 10.20 16.75
C GLY A 809 13.50 9.54 18.03
N ARG A 810 13.00 8.35 18.41
CA ARG A 810 13.53 7.61 19.57
C ARG A 810 15.03 7.32 19.44
N ALA A 811 15.52 7.01 18.24
CA ALA A 811 16.95 6.81 17.99
C ALA A 811 17.79 8.09 18.17
N LEU A 812 17.17 9.26 17.97
CA LEU A 812 17.82 10.57 18.06
C LEU A 812 17.55 11.29 19.39
N ARG A 813 16.75 10.70 20.29
CA ARG A 813 16.25 11.35 21.50
C ARG A 813 17.32 12.09 22.29
N GLN A 814 18.42 11.43 22.60
CA GLN A 814 19.50 12.04 23.38
C GLN A 814 20.21 13.17 22.62
N HIS A 815 20.36 13.05 21.31
CA HIS A 815 20.98 14.09 20.48
C HIS A 815 20.07 15.31 20.38
N ALA A 816 18.76 15.11 20.20
CA ALA A 816 17.78 16.19 20.08
C ALA A 816 17.62 16.98 21.38
N LEU A 817 17.55 16.30 22.53
CA LEU A 817 17.50 16.96 23.84
C LEU A 817 18.78 17.74 24.15
N ALA A 818 19.95 17.16 23.86
CA ALA A 818 21.22 17.85 24.05
C ALA A 818 21.36 19.08 23.14
N ALA A 819 20.92 18.99 21.89
CA ALA A 819 20.92 20.13 20.97
C ALA A 819 19.96 21.23 21.43
N LEU A 820 18.77 20.87 21.92
CA LEU A 820 17.80 21.83 22.47
C LEU A 820 18.39 22.62 23.66
N ASP A 821 18.99 21.92 24.62
CA ASP A 821 19.54 22.55 25.82
C ASP A 821 20.78 23.40 25.51
N ALA A 822 21.66 22.93 24.61
CA ALA A 822 22.82 23.70 24.16
C ALA A 822 22.41 24.98 23.41
N ASP A 823 21.50 24.87 22.45
CA ASP A 823 21.06 26.03 21.67
C ASP A 823 20.31 27.05 22.54
N ARG A 824 19.55 26.61 23.56
CA ARG A 824 18.92 27.50 24.53
C ARG A 824 19.95 28.31 25.32
N ALA A 825 21.03 27.65 25.78
CA ALA A 825 22.10 28.31 26.50
C ALA A 825 22.79 29.38 25.65
N ILE A 826 23.00 29.09 24.36
CA ILE A 826 23.52 30.03 23.37
C ILE A 826 22.56 31.20 23.14
N GLY A 827 21.25 30.94 23.02
CA GLY A 827 20.22 31.98 22.86
C GLY A 827 20.20 32.96 24.03
N CYS A 828 20.21 32.44 25.26
CA CYS A 828 20.34 33.27 26.47
C CYS A 828 21.62 34.12 26.46
N ALA A 829 22.70 33.64 25.83
CA ALA A 829 23.94 34.39 25.72
C ALA A 829 23.90 35.59 24.78
N ALA A 830 23.03 35.54 23.77
CA ALA A 830 22.81 36.64 22.87
C ALA A 830 21.90 37.73 23.47
N HIS A 831 21.09 37.40 24.49
CA HIS A 831 19.96 38.26 24.92
C HIS A 831 19.84 38.53 26.43
N ALA A 832 20.32 37.64 27.31
CA ALA A 832 20.02 37.64 28.75
C ALA A 832 21.26 37.78 29.67
N GLY A 833 22.45 38.00 29.11
CA GLY A 833 23.69 38.28 29.85
C GLY A 833 24.44 37.05 30.38
N PHE A 834 25.63 37.28 30.94
CA PHE A 834 26.62 36.23 31.28
C PHE A 834 26.09 35.16 32.25
N TRP A 835 25.50 35.58 33.37
CA TRP A 835 25.09 34.65 34.44
C TRP A 835 23.95 33.73 34.04
N VAL A 836 22.98 34.23 33.26
CA VAL A 836 21.87 33.42 32.73
C VAL A 836 22.40 32.35 31.77
N SER A 837 23.37 32.73 30.94
CA SER A 837 24.01 31.85 29.95
C SER A 837 24.86 30.77 30.61
N LEU A 838 25.67 31.15 31.61
CA LEU A 838 26.47 30.21 32.38
C LEU A 838 25.59 29.19 33.12
N SER A 839 24.48 29.66 33.71
CA SER A 839 23.48 28.80 34.35
C SER A 839 22.86 27.81 33.35
N ALA A 840 22.50 28.28 32.15
CA ALA A 840 21.95 27.43 31.10
C ALA A 840 22.96 26.40 30.56
N PHE A 841 24.23 26.77 30.35
CA PHE A 841 25.30 25.84 29.97
C PHE A 841 25.58 24.83 31.08
N ALA A 842 25.64 25.24 32.35
CA ALA A 842 25.82 24.35 33.50
C ALA A 842 24.66 23.34 33.62
N GLN A 843 23.42 23.80 33.38
CA GLN A 843 22.25 22.92 33.35
C GLN A 843 22.31 21.92 32.19
N SER A 844 22.73 22.36 31.00
CA SER A 844 22.93 21.50 29.82
C SER A 844 24.02 20.43 30.08
N LEU A 845 25.16 20.82 30.65
CA LEU A 845 26.24 19.92 31.03
C LEU A 845 25.83 18.93 32.13
N ARG A 846 25.02 19.36 33.11
CA ARG A 846 24.49 18.46 34.14
C ARG A 846 23.59 17.38 33.55
N ARG A 847 22.78 17.71 32.54
CA ARG A 847 21.89 16.74 31.87
C ARG A 847 22.63 15.88 30.83
N HIS A 848 23.67 16.42 30.21
CA HIS A 848 24.37 15.81 29.07
C HIS A 848 25.91 15.87 29.19
N PRO A 849 26.50 15.33 30.28
CA PRO A 849 27.92 15.54 30.60
C PRO A 849 28.90 14.90 29.59
N TRP A 850 28.45 13.89 28.84
CA TRP A 850 29.27 13.15 27.87
C TRP A 850 29.17 13.68 26.43
N ARG A 851 28.41 14.76 26.19
CA ARG A 851 28.16 15.25 24.83
C ARG A 851 29.16 16.33 24.45
N TRP A 852 30.10 15.97 23.57
CA TRP A 852 31.14 16.87 23.06
C TRP A 852 30.61 18.21 22.52
N ARG A 853 29.46 18.21 21.82
CA ARG A 853 28.83 19.44 21.32
C ARG A 853 28.57 20.46 22.43
N VAL A 854 28.05 20.03 23.58
CA VAL A 854 27.74 20.92 24.71
C VAL A 854 29.01 21.56 25.27
N TRP A 855 30.06 20.77 25.45
CA TRP A 855 31.38 21.26 25.87
C TRP A 855 32.01 22.22 24.86
N ARG A 856 31.99 21.85 23.57
CA ARG A 856 32.52 22.66 22.48
C ARG A 856 31.81 24.02 22.39
N ASP A 857 30.49 24.02 22.46
CA ASP A 857 29.69 25.23 22.30
C ASP A 857 29.85 26.15 23.53
N MET A 858 29.97 25.59 24.75
CA MET A 858 30.35 26.35 25.95
C MET A 858 31.76 26.95 25.83
N LEU A 859 32.75 26.17 25.40
CA LEU A 859 34.13 26.66 25.21
C LEU A 859 34.19 27.77 24.16
N ARG A 860 33.48 27.61 23.03
CA ARG A 860 33.36 28.64 21.98
C ARG A 860 32.75 29.92 22.53
N TRP A 861 31.68 29.80 23.32
CA TRP A 861 31.05 30.93 23.98
C TRP A 861 32.02 31.64 24.94
N MET A 862 32.76 30.90 25.78
CA MET A 862 33.78 31.47 26.67
C MET A 862 34.92 32.17 25.90
N LEU A 863 35.31 31.65 24.73
CA LEU A 863 36.41 32.18 23.91
C LEU A 863 36.02 33.41 23.07
N HIS A 864 34.75 33.56 22.69
CA HIS A 864 34.25 34.67 21.86
C HIS A 864 33.64 35.82 22.67
N MET A 865 33.90 35.86 23.98
CA MET A 865 33.51 37.00 24.81
C MET A 865 34.14 38.29 24.26
N PRO A 866 33.36 39.37 24.05
CA PRO A 866 33.95 40.70 23.99
C PRO A 866 34.72 40.86 25.30
N LYS A 867 36.02 41.15 25.24
CA LYS A 867 36.73 41.67 26.41
C LYS A 867 35.94 42.89 26.84
N THR A 868 35.28 42.82 27.99
CA THR A 868 34.67 43.99 28.60
C THR A 868 35.75 45.06 28.69
N ASN A 869 35.56 46.18 27.99
CA ASN A 869 36.27 47.41 28.30
C ASN A 869 35.94 47.75 29.75
N SER A 870 36.86 47.36 30.64
CA SER A 870 37.13 48.11 31.85
C SER A 870 37.84 49.40 31.41
N ASP A 871 37.06 50.43 31.08
CA ASP A 871 37.43 51.85 31.21
C ASP A 871 36.30 52.71 30.65
N THR A 872 35.37 53.11 31.53
CA THR A 872 35.32 54.49 32.06
C THR A 872 34.17 54.59 33.05
N SER A 873 34.53 54.76 34.31
CA SER A 873 33.70 55.43 35.31
C SER A 873 33.84 56.94 35.11
N GLN A 874 32.80 57.60 34.60
CA GLN A 874 32.33 58.96 34.93
C GLN A 874 31.21 59.37 33.98
#